data_AF-A0A1I7SL82-F1
#
_entry.id   AF-A0A1I7SL82-F1
#
_cell.length_a   1.000
_cell.length_b   1.000
_cell.length_c   1.000
_cell.angle_alpha   90.00
_cell.angle_beta   90.00
_cell.angle_gamma   90.00
#
_symmetry.space_group_name_H-M   'P 1'
#
loop_
_entity.id
_entity.type
_entity.pdbx_description
1 polymer ?
#
loop_
_entity_poly.entity_id
_entity_poly.type
_entity_poly.pdbx_seq_one_letter_code
_entity_poly.pdbx_strand_id
1 'polypeptide(L)'
;MSCPQLSYGLRRFGERPPYLRRTLGKQNVLVKIWNTPHVRRALILGCSLQYFNQLAGINTIMYYTGTIIKSTGVRDNHEAIWLSCITSFFNFAANLLPFFIVERFGRRPVILSSMVAVTVSLCLMAISFMMVNRDTLPTMSPAQMEQITGAHPHLNLADPHVQKCLAFTNCDFCVTDDSCGFCGATAFANEGGVCLPLDELHSDIRSADGFCSSEAPSFMHNVSGVEFEWTDVFCENKYTMLPLILMVIYLISFSSGLSPMPWVLNAEFYPIWARGMCVSLSTFSNWIANLAVSMTYLTLTTTITRYGTFFLYAAITAFGFVIAYFYVPETKNHSLDEVETLFMTQEERLRHKTSLQNLQTPKVSQQVDSPPNYSNFPKFSCPFLVSNRTSLLSYHPSQLVVVSGRRADRLSSPMLLSKKLPVLSNLRALRSLRLKHTAADGSKLMSYVHQTSDIPLMHKTIGQQVREFTEKHPDKELFVFKEQNISKTYQEVYNDARKLALGLIHLGIKRGDRVGIWGPNYYEWTVAQYGAALAGIVLVNVNPAYQTEEFRYAMRKVGVKALITPPRFRKTNYYDIICGLSHDQKKAPKGMGIVQSQALPDLKHLIMFDPDNPNHESFNGAWNFRDILCSGGSEAEDYLEFCQRRTRPDDPANIQYTSGTTGIQKAATITHFGMLNAAHFTGVLMGYDQNTKLCLPNPLFHCFGCVIGTLTVPMLGGGVYFPASWFNAAKVAEMIQEHKCTALYGTPTMFVDVLNHAKINKLDISSAKKGVIGGSPCPITLCQQLVEAGMTELCPCYGTTEMSSAVTLARYQDDPLERVKNVGYVLPHSEIAIMDNRGRVVPRGEQGEIWVRSFGVMRHYYDEPGETAKAISEDRWYHTGDMGYMNDDGAVVISGRLREMIIRGGENIYPAEIEQFLFKHPSILNAYVVGIPDERWGEEVCAVIRLREGEKPLSEQDVKDFCRGKISHYKVPQYVLFKDESFIPMTPSGKVRKFMLTESCRKELGKDKKSAFD
;
A
#
# COMPACT_ATOMS: atom_id res chain seq x y z
N MET A 1 -32.71 -9.40 -61.87
CA MET A 1 -33.05 -8.00 -61.60
C MET A 1 -32.68 -7.69 -60.16
N SER A 2 -31.74 -6.77 -60.04
CA SER A 2 -30.98 -6.38 -58.87
C SER A 2 -31.49 -5.02 -58.39
N CYS A 3 -31.68 -4.83 -57.09
CA CYS A 3 -31.55 -3.50 -56.48
C CYS A 3 -31.15 -3.65 -54.99
N PRO A 4 -30.16 -2.89 -54.50
CA PRO A 4 -29.37 -3.24 -53.31
C PRO A 4 -29.74 -2.42 -52.06
N GLN A 5 -29.34 -2.95 -50.92
CA GLN A 5 -29.41 -2.35 -49.59
C GLN A 5 -28.53 -1.09 -49.48
N LEU A 6 -29.11 0.00 -48.97
CA LEU A 6 -28.40 1.23 -48.60
C LEU A 6 -27.90 1.12 -47.15
N SER A 7 -26.59 0.92 -47.02
CA SER A 7 -25.83 1.04 -45.79
C SER A 7 -25.42 2.50 -45.56
N TYR A 8 -25.84 3.09 -44.44
CA TYR A 8 -25.30 4.36 -43.95
C TYR A 8 -23.92 4.08 -43.32
N GLY A 9 -22.86 4.45 -44.03
CA GLY A 9 -21.47 4.34 -43.58
C GLY A 9 -21.09 5.45 -42.61
N LEU A 10 -20.93 5.11 -41.34
CA LEU A 10 -20.12 5.85 -40.38
C LEU A 10 -18.65 5.71 -40.76
N ARG A 11 -18.12 6.67 -41.53
CA ARG A 11 -16.69 6.78 -41.80
C ARG A 11 -15.95 7.35 -40.59
N ARG A 12 -14.92 6.60 -40.20
CA ARG A 12 -13.78 6.92 -39.33
C ARG A 12 -13.38 8.40 -39.33
N PHE A 13 -13.44 9.05 -38.17
CA PHE A 13 -12.56 10.18 -37.85
C PHE A 13 -11.17 9.62 -37.54
N GLY A 14 -10.40 9.36 -38.59
CA GLY A 14 -9.10 8.70 -38.46
C GLY A 14 -8.29 8.68 -39.74
N GLU A 15 -8.42 9.68 -40.61
CA GLU A 15 -7.50 9.85 -41.74
C GLU A 15 -7.17 11.34 -41.90
N ARG A 16 -5.91 11.70 -41.61
CA ARG A 16 -5.36 13.01 -41.98
C ARG A 16 -5.10 13.04 -43.50
N PRO A 17 -5.19 14.20 -44.16
CA PRO A 17 -5.04 14.30 -45.62
C PRO A 17 -3.66 13.83 -46.14
N PRO A 18 -3.56 13.32 -47.39
CA PRO A 18 -2.35 12.65 -47.90
C PRO A 18 -1.15 13.58 -48.23
N TYR A 19 -1.26 14.90 -48.00
CA TYR A 19 -0.23 15.86 -48.43
C TYR A 19 0.78 16.25 -47.32
N LEU A 20 0.54 15.86 -46.06
CA LEU A 20 1.48 16.10 -44.94
C LEU A 20 2.57 15.02 -44.82
N ARG A 21 2.70 14.13 -45.82
CA ARG A 21 3.64 12.99 -45.84
C ARG A 21 4.95 13.25 -46.59
N ARG A 22 5.25 14.49 -46.98
CA ARG A 22 6.51 14.83 -47.67
C ARG A 22 7.32 15.85 -46.88
N THR A 23 8.53 15.43 -46.49
CA THR A 23 9.63 16.19 -45.85
C THR A 23 9.62 16.39 -44.33
N LEU A 24 9.34 15.34 -43.55
CA LEU A 24 9.92 15.24 -42.20
C LEU A 24 10.60 13.89 -42.05
N GLY A 25 11.90 13.87 -42.37
CA GLY A 25 12.76 12.72 -42.17
C GLY A 25 12.76 12.28 -40.71
N LYS A 26 13.09 11.01 -40.51
CA LYS A 26 13.26 10.27 -39.25
C LYS A 26 14.32 10.91 -38.32
N GLN A 27 14.15 12.16 -37.92
CA GLN A 27 15.00 12.83 -36.94
C GLN A 27 14.35 12.74 -35.56
N ASN A 28 15.12 12.28 -34.59
CA ASN A 28 14.73 12.28 -33.18
C ASN A 28 14.30 13.69 -32.76
N VAL A 29 13.21 13.80 -32.00
CA VAL A 29 12.66 15.09 -31.53
C VAL A 29 13.73 15.92 -30.82
N LEU A 30 14.61 15.27 -30.05
CA LEU A 30 15.74 15.91 -29.36
C LEU A 30 16.73 16.59 -30.33
N VAL A 31 17.08 15.92 -31.44
CA VAL A 31 17.94 16.46 -32.49
C VAL A 31 17.26 17.63 -33.19
N LYS A 32 15.95 17.51 -33.45
CA LYS A 32 15.15 18.60 -34.03
C LYS A 32 15.08 19.83 -33.12
N ILE A 33 14.92 19.64 -31.81
CA ILE A 33 14.96 20.72 -30.81
C ILE A 33 16.31 21.42 -30.83
N TRP A 34 17.41 20.67 -30.80
CA TRP A 34 18.77 21.23 -30.77
C TRP A 34 19.10 22.05 -32.02
N ASN A 35 18.60 21.60 -33.18
CA ASN A 35 18.80 22.25 -34.47
C ASN A 35 17.87 23.44 -34.72
N THR A 36 16.86 23.66 -33.86
CA THR A 36 15.88 24.75 -34.01
C THR A 36 16.22 25.90 -33.04
N PRO A 37 16.79 27.04 -33.50
CA PRO A 37 17.39 28.05 -32.61
C PRO A 37 16.43 28.65 -31.58
N HIS A 38 15.20 29.00 -31.96
CA HIS A 38 14.21 29.60 -31.07
C HIS A 38 13.65 28.61 -30.04
N VAL A 39 13.48 27.33 -30.40
CA VAL A 39 13.07 26.28 -29.46
C VAL A 39 14.18 25.95 -28.47
N ARG A 40 15.44 25.99 -28.91
CA ARG A 40 16.61 25.88 -28.01
C ARG A 40 16.65 27.02 -26.98
N ARG A 41 16.34 28.27 -27.39
CA ARG A 41 16.24 29.42 -26.45
C ARG A 41 15.13 29.21 -25.42
N ALA A 42 13.96 28.74 -25.85
CA ALA A 42 12.85 28.42 -24.95
C ALA A 42 13.23 27.30 -23.96
N LEU A 43 13.92 26.25 -24.42
CA LEU A 43 14.41 25.16 -23.57
C LEU A 43 15.40 25.66 -22.51
N ILE A 44 16.39 26.46 -22.91
CA ILE A 44 17.37 27.05 -21.97
C ILE A 44 16.65 27.88 -20.93
N LEU A 45 15.73 28.76 -21.34
CA LEU A 45 14.96 29.59 -20.41
C LEU A 45 14.18 28.74 -19.40
N GLY A 46 13.46 27.72 -19.86
CA GLY A 46 12.67 26.86 -18.97
C GLY A 46 13.53 26.04 -18.01
N CYS A 47 14.64 25.45 -18.48
CA CYS A 47 15.62 24.77 -17.62
C CYS A 47 16.24 25.72 -16.58
N SER A 48 16.60 26.95 -16.98
CA SER A 48 17.14 27.96 -16.07
C SER A 48 16.13 28.38 -15.01
N LEU A 49 14.86 28.58 -15.38
CA LEU A 49 13.80 28.90 -14.42
C LEU A 49 13.60 27.78 -13.39
N GLN A 50 13.63 26.50 -13.81
CA GLN A 50 13.59 25.36 -12.89
C GLN A 50 14.78 25.34 -11.93
N TYR A 51 15.97 25.66 -12.45
CA TYR A 51 17.20 25.70 -11.65
C TYR A 51 17.13 26.79 -10.57
N PHE A 52 16.73 28.01 -10.95
CA PHE A 52 16.54 29.11 -9.99
C PHE A 52 15.41 28.84 -9.00
N ASN A 53 14.36 28.12 -9.41
CA ASN A 53 13.27 27.74 -8.52
C ASN A 53 13.76 26.89 -7.34
N GLN A 54 14.64 25.93 -7.60
CA GLN A 54 15.23 25.08 -6.57
C GLN A 54 16.29 25.80 -5.74
N LEU A 55 17.10 26.66 -6.38
CA LEU A 55 18.12 27.45 -5.67
C LEU A 55 17.54 28.61 -4.84
N ALA A 56 16.26 28.94 -5.01
CA ALA A 56 15.55 29.84 -4.10
C ALA A 56 15.27 29.20 -2.71
N GLY A 57 15.68 27.94 -2.50
CA GLY A 57 15.69 27.29 -1.20
C GLY A 57 14.36 26.65 -0.77
N ILE A 58 13.39 26.49 -1.68
CA ILE A 58 12.06 25.96 -1.32
C ILE A 58 12.14 24.53 -0.77
N ASN A 59 12.88 23.66 -1.44
CA ASN A 59 13.00 22.27 -1.04
C ASN A 59 13.82 22.12 0.24
N THR A 60 14.83 22.98 0.42
CA THR A 60 15.52 23.11 1.70
C THR A 60 14.55 23.45 2.82
N ILE A 61 13.74 24.51 2.63
CA ILE A 61 12.79 24.95 3.65
C ILE A 61 11.75 23.85 3.91
N MET A 62 11.26 23.17 2.88
CA MET A 62 10.28 22.08 3.01
C MET A 62 10.86 20.83 3.69
N TYR A 63 11.99 20.29 3.22
CA TYR A 63 12.59 19.06 3.78
C TYR A 63 13.15 19.26 5.17
N TYR A 64 13.69 20.44 5.46
CA TYR A 64 14.23 20.79 6.77
C TYR A 64 13.25 21.62 7.60
N THR A 65 11.95 21.64 7.26
CA THR A 65 10.92 22.39 8.01
C THR A 65 10.98 22.07 9.50
N GLY A 66 11.07 20.78 9.86
CA GLY A 66 11.19 20.34 11.25
C GLY A 66 12.46 20.86 11.93
N THR A 67 13.60 20.81 11.25
CA THR A 67 14.89 21.33 11.75
C THR A 67 14.85 22.86 11.88
N ILE A 68 14.19 23.55 10.96
CA ILE A 68 14.03 25.01 10.97
C ILE A 68 13.09 25.43 12.12
N ILE A 69 11.99 24.71 12.34
CA ILE A 69 11.08 24.94 13.47
C ILE A 69 11.78 24.61 14.81
N LYS A 70 12.55 23.52 14.86
CA LYS A 70 13.40 23.25 16.02
C LYS A 70 14.40 24.38 16.25
N SER A 71 15.01 24.91 15.18
CA SER A 71 15.93 26.05 15.28
C SER A 71 15.28 27.36 15.78
N THR A 72 13.95 27.41 15.81
CA THR A 72 13.18 28.43 16.53
C THR A 72 12.79 27.98 17.94
N GLY A 73 13.67 27.31 18.68
CA GLY A 73 13.47 27.00 20.11
C GLY A 73 12.42 25.93 20.46
N VAL A 74 11.62 25.46 19.50
CA VAL A 74 10.58 24.43 19.73
C VAL A 74 11.24 23.06 19.83
N ARG A 75 11.48 22.56 21.05
CA ARG A 75 12.10 21.25 21.28
C ARG A 75 11.14 20.08 21.16
N ASP A 76 9.88 20.26 21.54
CA ASP A 76 8.90 19.17 21.46
C ASP A 76 8.66 18.76 20.00
N ASN A 77 9.00 17.51 19.70
CA ASN A 77 8.77 16.91 18.39
C ASN A 77 7.29 16.97 18.00
N HIS A 78 6.36 16.87 18.97
CA HIS A 78 4.93 16.97 18.70
C HIS A 78 4.52 18.38 18.27
N GLU A 79 4.97 19.42 18.98
CA GLU A 79 4.72 20.81 18.60
C GLU A 79 5.37 21.18 17.28
N ALA A 80 6.61 20.72 17.04
CA ALA A 80 7.31 20.93 15.77
C ALA A 80 6.56 20.29 14.59
N ILE A 81 5.96 19.10 14.79
CA ILE A 81 5.11 18.44 13.78
C ILE A 81 3.85 19.28 13.52
N TRP A 82 3.16 19.78 14.56
CA TRP A 82 1.97 20.61 14.39
C TRP A 82 2.25 21.92 13.67
N LEU A 83 3.35 22.60 14.03
CA LEU A 83 3.78 23.82 13.35
C LEU A 83 4.17 23.56 11.88
N SER A 84 4.74 22.39 11.58
CA SER A 84 5.03 21.96 10.20
C SER A 84 3.74 21.70 9.39
N CYS A 85 2.69 21.18 10.03
CA CYS A 85 1.37 21.04 9.39
C CYS A 85 0.77 22.41 9.03
N ILE A 86 0.91 23.41 9.90
CA ILE A 86 0.41 24.77 9.65
C ILE A 86 1.12 25.41 8.47
N THR A 87 2.46 25.33 8.42
CA THR A 87 3.26 25.91 7.32
C THR A 87 2.96 25.21 6.00
N SER A 88 2.77 23.88 6.03
CA SER A 88 2.34 23.08 4.87
C SER A 88 0.95 23.46 4.37
N PHE A 89 0.00 23.75 5.28
CA PHE A 89 -1.35 24.19 4.91
C PHE A 89 -1.33 25.54 4.19
N PHE A 90 -0.60 26.54 4.71
CA PHE A 90 -0.48 27.84 4.04
C PHE A 90 0.20 27.72 2.68
N ASN A 91 1.23 26.87 2.56
CA ASN A 91 1.86 26.57 1.29
C ASN A 91 0.86 25.97 0.29
N PHE A 92 0.09 24.95 0.72
CA PHE A 92 -0.94 24.32 -0.12
C PHE A 92 -2.02 25.32 -0.56
N ALA A 93 -2.56 26.12 0.36
CA ALA A 93 -3.60 27.10 0.04
C ALA A 93 -3.08 28.19 -0.92
N ALA A 94 -1.86 28.67 -0.73
CA ALA A 94 -1.23 29.67 -1.61
C ALA A 94 -1.02 29.16 -3.04
N ASN A 95 -0.90 27.84 -3.27
CA ASN A 95 -0.79 27.26 -4.62
C ASN A 95 -2.05 27.42 -5.47
N LEU A 96 -3.20 27.77 -4.88
CA LEU A 96 -4.43 28.09 -5.63
C LEU A 96 -4.41 29.52 -6.19
N LEU A 97 -3.66 30.42 -5.56
CA LEU A 97 -3.61 31.83 -5.89
C LEU A 97 -3.09 32.13 -7.33
N PRO A 98 -2.02 31.46 -7.83
CA PRO A 98 -1.53 31.67 -9.19
C PRO A 98 -2.58 31.45 -10.27
N PHE A 99 -3.47 30.47 -10.14
CA PHE A 99 -4.50 30.18 -11.15
C PHE A 99 -5.41 31.39 -11.39
N PHE A 100 -5.74 32.14 -10.34
CA PHE A 100 -6.57 33.34 -10.44
C PHE A 100 -5.77 34.58 -10.86
N ILE A 101 -4.54 34.74 -10.35
CA ILE A 101 -3.74 35.95 -10.61
C ILE A 101 -3.17 35.93 -12.04
N VAL A 102 -2.73 34.77 -12.53
CA VAL A 102 -2.13 34.61 -13.87
C VAL A 102 -3.12 34.98 -14.98
N GLU A 103 -4.38 34.56 -14.87
CA GLU A 103 -5.43 34.93 -15.83
C GLU A 103 -5.66 36.45 -15.88
N ARG A 104 -5.58 37.13 -14.72
CA ARG A 104 -5.89 38.55 -14.60
C ARG A 104 -4.72 39.45 -15.01
N PHE A 105 -3.52 39.21 -14.48
CA PHE A 105 -2.36 40.10 -14.63
C PHE A 105 -1.38 39.67 -15.72
N GLY A 106 -1.43 38.43 -16.19
CA GLY A 106 -0.42 37.87 -17.09
C GLY A 106 0.70 37.18 -16.32
N ARG A 107 1.52 36.39 -17.01
CA ARG A 107 2.47 35.47 -16.35
C ARG A 107 3.75 36.16 -15.93
N ARG A 108 4.31 36.96 -16.83
CA ARG A 108 5.55 37.69 -16.59
C ARG A 108 5.47 38.56 -15.32
N PRO A 109 4.43 39.40 -15.10
CA PRO A 109 4.35 40.20 -13.88
C PRO A 109 4.18 39.36 -12.62
N VAL A 110 3.44 38.24 -12.68
CA VAL A 110 3.25 37.33 -11.52
C VAL A 110 4.54 36.64 -11.11
N ILE A 111 5.30 36.15 -12.08
CA ILE A 111 6.61 35.53 -11.85
C ILE A 111 7.56 36.55 -11.25
N LEU A 112 7.65 37.75 -11.86
CA LEU A 112 8.54 38.81 -11.38
C LEU A 112 8.15 39.31 -9.99
N SER A 113 6.85 39.48 -9.70
CA SER A 113 6.39 39.89 -8.37
C SER A 113 6.67 38.83 -7.31
N SER A 114 6.51 37.54 -7.65
CA SER A 114 6.83 36.43 -6.75
C SER A 114 8.32 36.37 -6.47
N MET A 115 9.20 36.54 -7.48
CA MET A 115 10.64 36.57 -7.28
C MET A 115 11.08 37.73 -6.37
N VAL A 116 10.49 38.92 -6.52
CA VAL A 116 10.76 40.06 -5.63
C VAL A 116 10.32 39.75 -4.19
N ALA A 117 9.11 39.22 -4.01
CA ALA A 117 8.59 38.87 -2.69
C ALA A 117 9.41 37.76 -2.03
N VAL A 118 9.86 36.76 -2.80
CA VAL A 118 10.74 35.68 -2.34
C VAL A 118 12.10 36.24 -1.92
N THR A 119 12.74 37.10 -2.71
CA THR A 119 14.00 37.75 -2.32
C THR A 119 13.85 38.54 -1.03
N VAL A 120 12.80 39.35 -0.90
CA VAL A 120 12.54 40.14 0.32
C VAL A 120 12.31 39.23 1.52
N SER A 121 11.47 38.21 1.39
CA SER A 121 11.19 37.27 2.48
C SER A 121 12.43 36.48 2.91
N LEU A 122 13.29 36.05 1.99
CA LEU A 122 14.57 35.40 2.31
C LEU A 122 15.52 36.34 3.06
N CYS A 123 15.62 37.61 2.65
CA CYS A 123 16.40 38.61 3.38
C CYS A 123 15.85 38.84 4.80
N LEU A 124 14.53 38.94 4.95
CA LEU A 124 13.89 39.10 6.26
C LEU A 124 14.09 37.86 7.13
N MET A 125 13.98 36.65 6.57
CA MET A 125 14.28 35.40 7.28
C MET A 125 15.73 35.38 7.75
N ALA A 126 16.69 35.76 6.89
CA ALA A 126 18.09 35.87 7.27
C ALA A 126 18.30 36.86 8.43
N ILE A 127 17.66 38.04 8.36
CA ILE A 127 17.70 39.03 9.45
C ILE A 127 17.09 38.46 10.73
N SER A 128 15.98 37.72 10.65
CA SER A 128 15.35 37.12 11.83
C SER A 128 16.22 36.07 12.50
N PHE A 129 16.89 35.19 11.73
CA PHE A 129 17.86 34.25 12.27
C PHE A 129 19.09 34.96 12.83
N MET A 130 19.51 36.06 12.22
CA MET A 130 20.58 36.91 12.74
C MET A 130 20.17 37.59 14.06
N MET A 131 18.91 38.00 14.22
CA MET A 131 18.38 38.57 15.46
C MET A 131 18.28 37.51 16.58
N VAL A 132 17.76 36.33 16.26
CA VAL A 132 17.75 35.19 17.19
C VAL A 132 19.19 34.89 17.63
N ASN A 133 20.13 34.81 16.70
CA ASN A 133 21.53 34.55 17.01
C ASN A 133 22.18 35.66 17.86
N ARG A 134 21.95 36.94 17.51
CA ARG A 134 22.51 38.11 18.22
C ARG A 134 22.07 38.19 19.67
N ASP A 135 20.82 37.88 19.95
CA ASP A 135 20.26 37.91 21.30
C ASP A 135 20.66 36.66 22.11
N THR A 136 21.22 35.64 21.44
CA THR A 136 21.75 34.40 22.05
C THR A 136 23.29 34.37 22.19
N LEU A 137 23.97 35.48 21.89
CA LEU A 137 25.43 35.61 21.94
C LEU A 137 25.92 35.97 23.36
N PRO A 138 26.96 35.31 23.89
CA PRO A 138 27.63 35.77 25.09
C PRO A 138 28.56 36.95 24.78
N THR A 139 28.28 38.12 25.35
CA THR A 139 29.14 39.30 25.29
C THR A 139 30.09 39.34 26.48
N MET A 140 31.36 38.95 26.30
CA MET A 140 32.57 39.65 26.79
C MET A 140 33.84 38.77 26.76
N SER A 141 35.01 39.41 26.57
CA SER A 141 36.32 38.77 26.75
C SER A 141 36.76 38.79 28.24
N PRO A 142 37.56 37.82 28.72
CA PRO A 142 37.97 37.74 30.13
C PRO A 142 38.69 38.99 30.66
N ALA A 143 39.48 39.66 29.80
CA ALA A 143 40.20 40.88 30.16
C ALA A 143 39.26 42.08 30.43
N GLN A 144 38.11 42.14 29.77
CA GLN A 144 37.11 43.18 30.01
C GLN A 144 36.28 42.89 31.26
N MET A 145 36.12 41.62 31.62
CA MET A 145 35.39 41.19 32.82
C MET A 145 36.14 41.62 34.09
N GLU A 146 37.46 41.42 34.13
CA GLU A 146 38.34 41.83 35.23
C GLU A 146 38.40 43.35 35.44
N GLN A 147 38.37 44.11 34.34
CA GLN A 147 38.43 45.57 34.39
C GLN A 147 37.18 46.22 35.01
N ILE A 148 36.05 45.52 34.99
CA ILE A 148 34.75 46.00 35.50
C ILE A 148 34.46 45.45 36.89
N THR A 149 34.78 44.17 37.17
CA THR A 149 34.49 43.54 38.47
C THR A 149 35.62 43.73 39.49
N GLY A 150 36.83 44.11 39.04
CA GLY A 150 38.00 44.24 39.89
C GLY A 150 38.55 42.92 40.43
N ALA A 151 38.05 41.78 39.94
CA ALA A 151 38.44 40.45 40.37
C ALA A 151 38.81 39.56 39.17
N HIS A 152 40.01 38.97 39.21
CA HIS A 152 40.42 37.93 38.27
C HIS A 152 39.53 36.68 38.47
N PRO A 153 38.79 36.21 37.46
CA PRO A 153 38.07 34.95 37.58
C PRO A 153 39.09 33.80 37.61
N HIS A 154 39.10 33.01 38.69
CA HIS A 154 39.93 31.80 38.82
C HIS A 154 39.38 30.66 37.95
N LEU A 155 39.43 30.84 36.64
CA LEU A 155 39.10 29.79 35.67
C LEU A 155 40.37 29.03 35.30
N ASN A 156 40.42 27.74 35.63
CA ASN A 156 41.50 26.87 35.21
C ASN A 156 41.35 26.54 33.72
N LEU A 157 41.92 27.37 32.85
CA LEU A 157 41.86 27.22 31.39
C LEU A 157 42.48 25.92 30.85
N ALA A 158 43.19 25.16 31.70
CA ALA A 158 43.71 23.83 31.38
C ALA A 158 42.66 22.72 31.55
N ASP A 159 41.51 23.00 32.14
CA ASP A 159 40.41 22.05 32.24
C ASP A 159 39.70 21.90 30.87
N PRO A 160 39.76 20.71 30.24
CA PRO A 160 39.13 20.48 28.94
C PRO A 160 37.60 20.65 28.96
N HIS A 161 36.97 20.58 30.13
CA HIS A 161 35.53 20.81 30.30
C HIS A 161 35.19 22.31 30.29
N VAL A 162 36.05 23.17 30.85
CA VAL A 162 35.93 24.63 30.77
C VAL A 162 36.17 25.11 29.33
N GLN A 163 37.13 24.51 28.61
CA GLN A 163 37.33 24.79 27.18
C GLN A 163 36.12 24.41 26.32
N LYS A 164 35.42 23.30 26.62
CA LYS A 164 34.20 22.91 25.90
C LYS A 164 33.02 23.85 26.15
N CYS A 165 32.85 24.32 27.38
CA CYS A 165 31.78 25.25 27.73
C CYS A 165 32.01 26.64 27.08
N LEU A 166 33.28 27.09 27.03
CA LEU A 166 33.70 28.29 26.29
C LEU A 166 33.67 28.13 24.76
N ALA A 167 33.59 26.91 24.23
CA ALA A 167 33.59 26.66 22.79
C ALA A 167 32.27 27.00 22.10
N PHE A 168 31.15 27.02 22.84
CA PHE A 168 29.83 27.37 22.30
C PHE A 168 29.62 28.88 22.38
N THR A 169 30.09 29.56 21.34
CA THR A 169 30.02 31.04 21.21
C THR A 169 28.66 31.55 20.72
N ASN A 170 27.71 30.66 20.44
CA ASN A 170 26.32 31.00 20.11
C ASN A 170 25.37 29.82 20.32
N CYS A 171 24.06 30.10 20.46
CA CYS A 171 23.05 29.06 20.53
C CYS A 171 22.73 28.42 19.16
N ASP A 172 23.28 28.92 18.04
CA ASP A 172 22.92 28.47 16.68
C ASP A 172 23.06 26.94 16.52
N PHE A 173 24.12 26.35 17.08
CA PHE A 173 24.32 24.89 17.05
C PHE A 173 23.48 24.12 18.08
N CYS A 174 23.20 24.73 19.23
CA CYS A 174 22.51 24.10 20.36
C CYS A 174 21.03 23.79 20.05
N VAL A 175 20.38 24.61 19.22
CA VAL A 175 18.94 24.45 18.92
C VAL A 175 18.61 23.22 18.03
N THR A 176 19.62 22.57 17.44
CA THR A 176 19.44 21.36 16.63
C THR A 176 20.03 20.11 17.24
N ASP A 177 20.67 20.24 18.41
CA ASP A 177 21.26 19.13 19.14
C ASP A 177 20.44 18.89 20.40
N ASP A 178 19.68 17.78 20.41
CA ASP A 178 18.83 17.40 21.54
C ASP A 178 19.67 17.13 22.82
N SER A 179 20.99 16.93 22.69
CA SER A 179 21.93 16.78 23.81
C SER A 179 22.49 18.10 24.35
N CYS A 180 22.18 19.22 23.69
CA CYS A 180 22.64 20.54 24.09
C CYS A 180 21.64 21.22 25.05
N GLY A 181 22.11 21.67 26.21
CA GLY A 181 21.32 22.28 27.29
C GLY A 181 22.18 23.18 28.18
N PHE A 182 21.56 23.86 29.13
CA PHE A 182 22.18 24.84 30.02
C PHE A 182 21.83 24.53 31.48
N CYS A 183 22.63 25.00 32.45
CA CYS A 183 22.30 24.82 33.87
C CYS A 183 21.34 25.89 34.37
N GLY A 184 20.38 25.51 35.21
CA GLY A 184 19.55 26.44 35.98
C GLY A 184 19.38 25.97 37.44
N ALA A 185 19.19 26.92 38.36
CA ALA A 185 18.92 26.62 39.77
C ALA A 185 17.40 26.50 40.03
N THR A 186 16.99 25.61 40.93
CA THR A 186 15.60 25.52 41.41
C THR A 186 15.28 26.66 42.37
N ALA A 187 14.20 27.37 42.11
CA ALA A 187 13.79 28.54 42.87
C ALA A 187 13.23 28.15 44.25
N PHE A 188 14.06 27.95 45.29
CA PHE A 188 13.74 28.20 46.72
C PHE A 188 15.01 28.11 47.62
N ALA A 189 15.94 29.07 47.50
CA ALA A 189 16.70 29.62 48.65
C ALA A 189 17.45 30.88 48.18
N ASN A 190 17.33 31.94 48.97
CA ASN A 190 17.75 33.29 48.62
C ASN A 190 19.26 33.43 48.35
N GLU A 191 19.55 34.22 47.32
CA GLU A 191 20.83 34.86 46.98
C GLU A 191 21.96 33.99 46.42
N GLY A 192 22.08 34.04 45.10
CA GLY A 192 23.38 34.11 44.43
C GLY A 192 23.80 32.88 43.63
N GLY A 193 23.67 32.99 42.32
CA GLY A 193 24.61 32.34 41.40
C GLY A 193 25.02 33.33 40.30
N VAL A 194 25.97 32.96 39.43
CA VAL A 194 26.61 33.66 38.29
C VAL A 194 26.94 32.81 37.03
N CYS A 195 26.19 32.92 35.94
CA CYS A 195 26.71 32.56 34.60
C CYS A 195 26.03 33.49 33.61
N LEU A 196 26.61 34.68 33.44
CA LEU A 196 26.09 35.81 32.66
C LEU A 196 26.59 35.82 31.22
N PRO A 197 25.80 36.46 30.34
CA PRO A 197 26.18 37.77 29.80
C PRO A 197 25.09 38.83 30.06
N LEU A 198 25.53 40.03 30.46
CA LEU A 198 24.70 41.24 30.64
C LEU A 198 24.55 41.97 29.28
N ASP A 199 23.32 42.32 28.88
CA ASP A 199 23.07 43.32 27.84
C ASP A 199 23.21 44.73 28.46
N GLU A 200 24.14 45.55 27.95
CA GLU A 200 24.38 46.93 28.44
C GLU A 200 23.14 47.85 28.32
N LEU A 201 22.18 47.53 27.44
CA LEU A 201 20.98 48.35 27.25
C LEU A 201 19.84 48.02 28.22
N HIS A 202 19.88 46.87 28.90
CA HIS A 202 18.80 46.38 29.76
C HIS A 202 19.37 45.82 31.07
N SER A 203 19.51 46.69 32.07
CA SER A 203 20.06 46.41 33.41
C SER A 203 19.31 45.36 34.25
N ASP A 204 18.20 44.85 33.72
CA ASP A 204 17.15 44.16 34.45
C ASP A 204 17.32 42.63 34.35
N ILE A 205 18.25 42.18 33.51
CA ILE A 205 18.48 40.79 33.16
C ILE A 205 19.78 40.32 33.83
N ARG A 206 19.67 39.43 34.83
CA ARG A 206 20.81 38.80 35.55
C ARG A 206 20.66 37.26 35.56
N SER A 207 21.75 36.49 35.46
CA SER A 207 21.73 35.00 35.50
C SER A 207 22.88 34.36 36.30
N ALA A 208 22.68 33.10 36.73
CA ALA A 208 23.15 32.62 38.04
C ALA A 208 23.82 31.20 38.22
N ASP A 209 24.96 30.90 37.57
CA ASP A 209 26.04 29.89 37.83
C ASP A 209 25.93 28.50 37.16
N GLY A 210 27.09 27.91 36.77
CA GLY A 210 27.34 26.56 36.17
C GLY A 210 27.53 25.43 37.21
N PHE A 211 28.11 24.23 37.02
CA PHE A 211 28.44 23.33 35.89
C PHE A 211 27.44 22.16 35.87
N CYS A 212 27.05 21.68 34.68
CA CYS A 212 26.22 20.48 34.53
C CYS A 212 26.80 19.56 33.46
N SER A 213 26.76 18.27 33.73
CA SER A 213 27.02 17.18 32.79
C SER A 213 25.75 16.35 32.71
N SER A 214 25.35 15.92 31.51
CA SER A 214 24.24 14.95 31.33
C SER A 214 24.57 13.56 31.90
N GLU A 215 25.82 13.34 32.31
CA GLU A 215 26.33 12.11 32.91
C GLU A 215 27.21 12.46 34.12
N ALA A 216 26.70 12.32 35.35
CA ALA A 216 27.53 12.39 36.57
C ALA A 216 27.52 11.02 37.28
N PRO A 217 28.68 10.46 37.64
CA PRO A 217 28.78 9.22 38.41
C PRO A 217 28.16 9.38 39.82
N SER A 218 27.65 8.28 40.37
CA SER A 218 26.85 8.14 41.60
C SER A 218 27.50 8.61 42.92
N PHE A 219 28.55 9.43 42.90
CA PHE A 219 29.34 9.82 44.07
C PHE A 219 29.22 11.30 44.49
N MET A 220 28.40 12.12 43.82
CA MET A 220 28.23 13.55 44.13
C MET A 220 26.96 13.92 44.92
N HIS A 221 26.29 12.97 45.58
CA HIS A 221 25.09 13.25 46.39
C HIS A 221 25.34 14.01 47.71
N ASN A 222 26.53 14.57 47.95
CA ASN A 222 26.91 15.11 49.26
C ASN A 222 27.61 16.47 49.23
N VAL A 223 27.12 17.40 48.40
CA VAL A 223 27.39 18.84 48.59
C VAL A 223 26.08 19.52 48.94
N SER A 224 26.04 20.05 50.16
CA SER A 224 24.87 20.67 50.77
C SER A 224 24.52 22.01 50.12
N GLY A 225 23.34 22.10 49.51
CA GLY A 225 22.51 23.31 49.60
C GLY A 225 21.93 23.91 48.31
N VAL A 226 22.39 23.53 47.12
CA VAL A 226 21.84 24.07 45.86
C VAL A 226 21.75 22.95 44.81
N GLU A 227 20.52 22.57 44.43
CA GLU A 227 20.26 21.64 43.33
C GLU A 227 20.27 22.40 42.00
N PHE A 228 21.20 22.02 41.12
CA PHE A 228 21.22 22.48 39.74
C PHE A 228 20.50 21.45 38.87
N GLU A 229 19.56 21.90 38.05
CA GLU A 229 18.86 21.07 37.09
C GLU A 229 19.37 21.39 35.68
N TRP A 230 19.73 20.34 34.94
CA TRP A 230 20.01 20.47 33.51
C TRP A 230 18.72 20.89 32.83
N THR A 231 18.69 22.10 32.30
CA THR A 231 17.53 22.64 31.62
C THR A 231 17.87 22.98 30.18
N ASP A 232 17.02 22.48 29.30
CA ASP A 232 17.10 22.65 27.88
C ASP A 232 16.41 23.95 27.40
N VAL A 233 15.85 24.73 28.34
CA VAL A 233 14.88 25.81 28.10
C VAL A 233 15.50 27.16 27.68
N PHE A 234 16.82 27.36 27.83
CA PHE A 234 17.45 28.68 27.70
C PHE A 234 17.63 29.26 26.27
N CYS A 235 17.12 28.62 25.22
CA CYS A 235 17.20 29.14 23.84
C CYS A 235 15.95 29.91 23.38
N GLU A 236 14.91 30.02 24.23
CA GLU A 236 13.71 30.79 23.88
C GLU A 236 13.93 32.29 24.05
N ASN A 237 13.56 33.04 23.03
CA ASN A 237 13.78 34.48 22.89
C ASN A 237 12.49 35.13 22.36
N LYS A 238 12.24 36.40 22.68
CA LYS A 238 11.18 37.24 22.07
C LYS A 238 11.16 37.20 20.53
N TYR A 239 12.28 36.96 19.87
CA TYR A 239 12.38 36.84 18.40
C TYR A 239 12.20 35.42 17.86
N THR A 240 12.02 34.43 18.73
CA THR A 240 11.95 33.02 18.35
C THR A 240 10.82 32.70 17.37
N MET A 241 9.66 33.37 17.47
CA MET A 241 8.55 33.17 16.52
C MET A 241 8.73 33.91 15.18
N LEU A 242 9.66 34.86 15.09
CA LEU A 242 9.82 35.72 13.92
C LEU A 242 10.27 34.94 12.66
N PRO A 243 11.27 34.03 12.72
CA PRO A 243 11.62 33.20 11.57
C PRO A 243 10.48 32.30 11.08
N LEU A 244 9.65 31.78 11.99
CA LEU A 244 8.51 30.92 11.63
C LEU A 244 7.44 31.69 10.87
N ILE A 245 7.09 32.91 11.32
CA ILE A 245 6.16 33.80 10.62
C ILE A 245 6.70 34.16 9.24
N LEU A 246 7.98 34.51 9.16
CA LEU A 246 8.63 34.88 7.89
C LEU A 246 8.78 33.70 6.93
N MET A 247 8.93 32.47 7.45
CA MET A 247 8.88 31.25 6.66
C MET A 247 7.50 31.03 6.01
N VAL A 248 6.41 31.29 6.73
CA VAL A 248 5.06 31.25 6.15
C VAL A 248 4.89 32.31 5.05
N ILE A 249 5.39 33.54 5.28
CA ILE A 249 5.36 34.61 4.28
C ILE A 249 6.17 34.23 3.03
N TYR A 250 7.35 33.62 3.21
CA TYR A 250 8.15 33.08 2.13
C TYR A 250 7.37 32.03 1.32
N LEU A 251 6.76 31.05 1.99
CA LEU A 251 6.02 29.96 1.32
C LEU A 251 4.84 30.49 0.52
N ILE A 252 4.09 31.47 1.05
CA ILE A 252 3.01 32.13 0.33
C ILE A 252 3.55 32.90 -0.88
N SER A 253 4.63 33.67 -0.68
CA SER A 253 5.27 34.47 -1.74
C SER A 253 5.79 33.59 -2.87
N PHE A 254 6.42 32.48 -2.53
CA PHE A 254 6.92 31.48 -3.46
C PHE A 254 5.78 30.77 -4.21
N SER A 255 4.76 30.31 -3.49
CA SER A 255 3.65 29.58 -4.08
C SER A 255 2.74 30.42 -4.96
N SER A 256 2.71 31.74 -4.76
CA SER A 256 1.94 32.68 -5.58
C SER A 256 2.43 32.85 -7.03
N GLY A 257 3.64 32.39 -7.38
CA GLY A 257 4.14 32.50 -8.76
C GLY A 257 5.21 31.50 -9.18
N LEU A 258 6.16 31.16 -8.30
CA LEU A 258 7.26 30.26 -8.63
C LEU A 258 6.89 28.77 -8.52
N SER A 259 5.99 28.39 -7.61
CA SER A 259 5.59 26.98 -7.42
C SER A 259 4.92 26.31 -8.63
N PRO A 260 4.01 26.96 -9.39
CA PRO A 260 3.41 26.34 -10.59
C PRO A 260 4.35 26.23 -11.79
N MET A 261 5.56 26.81 -11.69
CA MET A 261 6.53 26.86 -12.79
C MET A 261 6.90 25.50 -13.36
N PRO A 262 7.25 24.46 -12.56
CA PRO A 262 7.68 23.15 -13.09
C PRO A 262 6.66 22.45 -13.96
N TRP A 263 5.38 22.78 -13.81
CA TRP A 263 4.29 21.98 -14.36
C TRP A 263 3.47 22.75 -15.39
N VAL A 264 2.85 23.86 -14.97
CA VAL A 264 1.85 24.57 -15.77
C VAL A 264 2.53 25.65 -16.62
N LEU A 265 3.30 26.54 -15.99
CA LEU A 265 3.82 27.71 -16.69
C LEU A 265 4.98 27.35 -17.66
N ASN A 266 5.80 26.37 -17.32
CA ASN A 266 6.93 25.96 -18.17
C ASN A 266 6.49 25.17 -19.42
N ALA A 267 5.42 24.36 -19.32
CA ALA A 267 4.90 23.62 -20.48
C ALA A 267 4.40 24.55 -21.60
N GLU A 268 4.04 25.77 -21.24
CA GLU A 268 3.49 26.76 -22.16
C GLU A 268 4.55 27.54 -22.92
N PHE A 269 5.82 27.55 -22.50
CA PHE A 269 6.92 28.12 -23.29
C PHE A 269 7.28 27.28 -24.51
N TYR A 270 6.82 26.02 -24.56
CA TYR A 270 7.21 25.07 -25.59
C TYR A 270 6.13 24.89 -26.67
N PRO A 271 6.54 24.82 -27.95
CA PRO A 271 5.62 24.52 -29.03
C PRO A 271 5.06 23.10 -28.86
N ILE A 272 3.83 22.86 -29.31
CA ILE A 272 3.09 21.61 -29.09
C ILE A 272 3.90 20.36 -29.48
N TRP A 273 4.65 20.42 -30.59
CA TRP A 273 5.43 19.29 -31.10
C TRP A 273 6.66 18.94 -30.24
N ALA A 274 7.21 19.89 -29.48
CA ALA A 274 8.39 19.70 -28.62
C ALA A 274 8.04 19.65 -27.13
N ARG A 275 6.81 20.03 -26.76
CA ARG A 275 6.36 20.23 -25.38
C ARG A 275 6.70 19.07 -24.45
N GLY A 276 6.33 17.84 -24.82
CA GLY A 276 6.60 16.67 -24.00
C GLY A 276 8.10 16.51 -23.67
N MET A 277 8.96 16.61 -24.68
CA MET A 277 10.42 16.45 -24.50
C MET A 277 11.04 17.62 -23.71
N CYS A 278 10.66 18.86 -24.02
CA CYS A 278 11.19 20.05 -23.32
C CYS A 278 10.72 20.12 -21.85
N VAL A 279 9.48 19.72 -21.56
CA VAL A 279 9.00 19.56 -20.17
C VAL A 279 9.83 18.50 -19.46
N SER A 280 10.02 17.31 -20.06
CA SER A 280 10.84 16.25 -19.45
C SER A 280 12.28 16.70 -19.18
N LEU A 281 12.93 17.41 -20.11
CA LEU A 281 14.28 17.93 -19.92
C LEU A 281 14.35 18.99 -18.81
N SER A 282 13.34 19.85 -18.71
CA SER A 282 13.26 20.85 -17.64
C SER A 282 12.99 20.22 -16.28
N THR A 283 12.11 19.22 -16.22
CA THR A 283 11.86 18.43 -15.02
C THR A 283 13.13 17.69 -14.59
N PHE A 284 13.91 17.17 -15.54
CA PHE A 284 15.23 16.60 -15.24
C PHE A 284 16.19 17.63 -14.63
N SER A 285 16.27 18.84 -15.19
CA SER A 285 17.03 19.95 -14.60
C SER A 285 16.55 20.31 -13.18
N ASN A 286 15.24 20.30 -12.95
CA ASN A 286 14.64 20.51 -11.63
C ASN A 286 15.11 19.47 -10.61
N TRP A 287 15.11 18.18 -10.97
CA TRP A 287 15.55 17.10 -10.07
C TRP A 287 17.06 17.15 -9.78
N ILE A 288 17.89 17.53 -10.76
CA ILE A 288 19.33 17.72 -10.54
C ILE A 288 19.56 18.86 -9.52
N ALA A 289 18.90 20.00 -9.72
CA ALA A 289 19.04 21.13 -8.82
C ALA A 289 18.52 20.80 -7.41
N ASN A 290 17.41 20.07 -7.32
CA ASN A 290 16.87 19.56 -6.06
C ASN A 290 17.89 18.68 -5.32
N LEU A 291 18.50 17.71 -6.03
CA LEU A 291 19.51 16.83 -5.45
C LEU A 291 20.72 17.63 -4.94
N ALA A 292 21.21 18.58 -5.74
CA ALA A 292 22.35 19.42 -5.36
C ALA A 292 22.05 20.26 -4.10
N VAL A 293 20.87 20.90 -4.03
CA VAL A 293 20.46 21.71 -2.88
C VAL A 293 20.25 20.84 -1.63
N SER A 294 19.57 19.71 -1.77
CA SER A 294 19.28 18.80 -0.65
C SER A 294 20.55 18.19 -0.04
N MET A 295 21.57 17.92 -0.84
CA MET A 295 22.85 17.36 -0.36
C MET A 295 23.80 18.40 0.23
N THR A 296 23.59 19.69 -0.05
CA THR A 296 24.53 20.75 0.36
C THR A 296 24.02 21.62 1.49
N TYR A 297 22.71 21.63 1.78
CA TYR A 297 22.15 22.55 2.78
C TYR A 297 22.79 22.43 4.17
N LEU A 298 22.82 21.23 4.77
CA LEU A 298 23.39 21.05 6.10
C LEU A 298 24.86 21.50 6.13
N THR A 299 25.64 21.13 5.10
CA THR A 299 27.04 21.54 4.94
C THR A 299 27.20 23.05 4.75
N LEU A 300 26.29 23.72 4.04
CA LEU A 300 26.30 25.18 3.88
C LEU A 300 25.99 25.88 5.19
N THR A 301 25.02 25.39 5.96
CA THR A 301 24.68 25.95 7.26
C THR A 301 25.80 25.81 8.28
N THR A 302 26.59 24.74 8.22
CA THR A 302 27.76 24.56 9.09
C THR A 302 28.98 25.38 8.63
N THR A 303 29.13 25.63 7.32
CA THR A 303 30.29 26.35 6.76
C THR A 303 30.12 27.87 6.80
N ILE A 304 28.92 28.40 6.54
CA ILE A 304 28.67 29.85 6.48
C ILE A 304 27.98 30.36 7.75
N THR A 305 26.84 29.74 8.09
CA THR A 305 25.82 30.05 9.13
C THR A 305 24.43 29.90 8.52
N ARG A 306 23.39 29.71 9.34
CA ARG A 306 22.00 29.63 8.85
C ARG A 306 21.55 30.91 8.16
N TYR A 307 21.75 32.07 8.79
CA TYR A 307 21.38 33.37 8.20
C TYR A 307 22.20 33.68 6.94
N GLY A 308 23.50 33.34 6.91
CA GLY A 308 24.33 33.49 5.71
C GLY A 308 23.86 32.63 4.54
N THR A 309 23.34 31.44 4.81
CA THR A 309 22.74 30.56 3.78
C THR A 309 21.48 31.18 3.18
N PHE A 310 20.61 31.79 3.99
CA PHE A 310 19.43 32.49 3.47
C PHE A 310 19.78 33.77 2.67
N PHE A 311 20.82 34.52 3.06
CA PHE A 311 21.33 35.63 2.24
C PHE A 311 21.88 35.15 0.89
N LEU A 312 22.55 34.00 0.86
CA LEU A 312 23.02 33.39 -0.39
C LEU A 312 21.84 33.03 -1.31
N TYR A 313 20.79 32.40 -0.79
CA TYR A 313 19.57 32.11 -1.58
C TYR A 313 18.86 33.40 -2.05
N ALA A 314 18.84 34.45 -1.23
CA ALA A 314 18.28 35.74 -1.61
C ALA A 314 19.06 36.36 -2.79
N ALA A 315 20.40 36.32 -2.75
CA ALA A 315 21.27 36.82 -3.81
C ALA A 315 21.08 36.03 -5.12
N ILE A 316 20.98 34.69 -5.05
CA ILE A 316 20.72 33.85 -6.22
C ILE A 316 19.34 34.16 -6.82
N THR A 317 18.31 34.35 -5.98
CA THR A 317 16.97 34.70 -6.45
C THR A 317 16.93 36.08 -7.10
N ALA A 318 17.65 37.06 -6.54
CA ALA A 318 17.78 38.40 -7.12
C ALA A 318 18.49 38.36 -8.48
N PHE A 319 19.52 37.53 -8.64
CA PHE A 319 20.16 37.29 -9.93
C PHE A 319 19.21 36.63 -10.94
N GLY A 320 18.44 35.63 -10.48
CA GLY A 320 17.38 35.00 -11.26
C GLY A 320 16.32 35.99 -11.74
N PHE A 321 15.95 36.99 -10.91
CA PHE A 321 15.01 38.04 -11.27
C PHE A 321 15.52 38.88 -12.45
N VAL A 322 16.81 39.26 -12.46
CA VAL A 322 17.41 40.01 -13.57
C VAL A 322 17.30 39.22 -14.87
N ILE A 323 17.62 37.92 -14.83
CA ILE A 323 17.49 37.04 -16.00
C ILE A 323 16.02 36.92 -16.44
N ALA A 324 15.11 36.65 -15.51
CA ALA A 324 13.69 36.51 -15.82
C ALA A 324 13.12 37.80 -16.41
N TYR A 325 13.55 38.97 -15.92
CA TYR A 325 13.11 40.28 -16.39
C TYR A 325 13.46 40.49 -17.87
N PHE A 326 14.65 40.13 -18.31
CA PHE A 326 15.08 40.30 -19.70
C PHE A 326 14.58 39.22 -20.66
N TYR A 327 14.47 37.97 -20.19
CA TYR A 327 14.30 36.82 -21.08
C TYR A 327 12.91 36.17 -21.04
N VAL A 328 12.09 36.39 -20.01
CA VAL A 328 10.73 35.83 -19.95
C VAL A 328 9.76 36.69 -20.77
N PRO A 329 9.21 36.18 -21.89
CA PRO A 329 8.22 36.91 -22.67
C PRO A 329 6.85 36.92 -21.98
N GLU A 330 6.03 37.93 -22.26
CA GLU A 330 4.62 37.90 -21.87
C GLU A 330 3.85 37.00 -22.82
N THR A 331 3.09 36.05 -22.27
CA THR A 331 2.30 35.08 -23.04
C THR A 331 0.82 35.43 -23.06
N LYS A 332 0.39 36.44 -22.29
CA LYS A 332 -1.00 36.91 -22.29
C LYS A 332 -1.43 37.33 -23.70
N ASN A 333 -2.61 36.86 -24.13
CA ASN A 333 -3.21 37.07 -25.45
C ASN A 333 -2.51 36.39 -26.65
N HIS A 334 -1.60 35.44 -26.40
CA HIS A 334 -1.04 34.58 -27.45
C HIS A 334 -1.59 33.16 -27.31
N SER A 335 -2.02 32.55 -28.42
CA SER A 335 -2.43 31.14 -28.43
C SER A 335 -1.22 30.19 -28.27
N LEU A 336 -1.45 28.96 -27.82
CA LEU A 336 -0.39 27.95 -27.63
C LEU A 336 0.40 27.65 -28.92
N ASP A 337 -0.21 27.86 -30.08
CA ASP A 337 0.42 27.68 -31.40
C ASP A 337 1.30 28.88 -31.79
N GLU A 338 1.06 30.05 -31.21
CA GLU A 338 1.78 31.30 -31.49
C GLU A 338 2.99 31.52 -30.58
N VAL A 339 3.13 30.73 -29.51
CA VAL A 339 4.24 30.87 -28.55
C VAL A 339 5.61 30.70 -29.23
N GLU A 340 5.70 29.86 -30.27
CA GLU A 340 6.94 29.65 -31.02
C GLU A 340 7.47 30.96 -31.60
N THR A 341 6.59 31.90 -31.95
CA THR A 341 6.95 33.21 -32.53
C THR A 341 7.54 34.19 -31.50
N LEU A 342 7.26 34.00 -30.21
CA LEU A 342 7.75 34.87 -29.14
C LEU A 342 9.28 34.78 -28.98
N PHE A 343 9.85 33.61 -29.29
CA PHE A 343 11.29 33.34 -29.19
C PHE A 343 12.06 33.52 -30.52
N MET A 344 11.36 33.85 -31.61
CA MET A 344 11.93 34.12 -32.94
C MET A 344 12.40 35.58 -33.08
N THR A 345 13.47 35.78 -33.84
CA THR A 345 13.92 37.10 -34.33
C THR A 345 12.96 37.69 -35.37
N GLN A 346 13.05 38.99 -35.67
CA GLN A 346 12.19 39.64 -36.68
C GLN A 346 12.30 38.97 -38.07
N GLU A 347 13.52 38.59 -38.49
CA GLU A 347 13.73 37.89 -39.77
C GLU A 347 13.10 36.49 -39.79
N GLU A 348 13.18 35.74 -38.69
CA GLU A 348 12.57 34.41 -38.56
C GLU A 348 11.04 34.48 -38.58
N ARG A 349 10.44 35.50 -37.93
CA ARG A 349 8.98 35.74 -37.97
C ARG A 349 8.49 36.04 -39.38
N LEU A 350 9.27 36.79 -40.17
CA LEU A 350 8.96 37.06 -41.58
C LEU A 350 8.99 35.78 -42.41
N ARG A 351 10.03 34.95 -42.29
CA ARG A 351 10.12 33.66 -43.01
C ARG A 351 9.00 32.69 -42.64
N HIS A 352 8.63 32.63 -41.36
CA HIS A 352 7.53 31.78 -40.88
C HIS A 352 6.16 32.23 -41.41
N LYS A 353 5.92 33.55 -41.50
CA LYS A 353 4.70 34.09 -42.15
C LYS A 353 4.66 33.77 -43.65
N THR A 354 5.79 33.89 -44.35
CA THR A 354 5.86 33.58 -45.79
C THR A 354 5.64 32.09 -46.07
N SER A 355 6.12 31.19 -45.20
CA SER A 355 5.90 29.74 -45.38
C SER A 355 4.43 29.33 -45.16
N LEU A 356 3.76 29.94 -44.18
CA LEU A 356 2.33 29.74 -43.93
C LEU A 356 1.45 30.31 -45.04
N GLN A 357 1.81 31.47 -45.62
CA GLN A 357 1.11 32.04 -46.78
C GLN A 357 1.28 31.18 -48.05
N ASN A 358 2.47 30.60 -48.28
CA ASN A 358 2.72 29.70 -49.40
C ASN A 358 1.97 28.35 -49.30
N LEU A 359 1.56 27.94 -48.09
CA LEU A 359 0.75 26.74 -47.86
C LEU A 359 -0.75 26.93 -48.18
N GLN A 360 -1.21 28.18 -48.35
CA GLN A 360 -2.63 28.50 -48.56
C GLN A 360 -3.03 28.76 -50.03
N THR A 361 -2.13 28.63 -51.01
CA THR A 361 -2.46 28.79 -52.44
C THR A 361 -2.50 27.46 -53.19
N PRO A 362 -3.67 26.95 -53.62
CA PRO A 362 -3.76 25.86 -54.58
C PRO A 362 -3.75 26.39 -56.02
N LYS A 363 -2.85 25.86 -56.86
CA LYS A 363 -2.93 25.98 -58.32
C LYS A 363 -3.96 24.97 -58.86
N VAL A 364 -5.12 25.43 -59.33
CA VAL A 364 -5.90 24.76 -60.40
C VAL A 364 -6.57 25.82 -61.27
N SER A 365 -6.34 25.72 -62.58
CA SER A 365 -6.96 26.48 -63.66
C SER A 365 -8.33 25.90 -64.04
N GLN A 366 -9.36 26.75 -64.22
CA GLN A 366 -10.17 26.90 -65.45
C GLN A 366 -11.51 27.63 -65.18
N GLN A 367 -11.75 28.66 -66.00
CA GLN A 367 -12.99 29.22 -66.55
C GLN A 367 -14.36 28.79 -65.98
N VAL A 368 -15.22 29.75 -65.61
CA VAL A 368 -16.30 30.35 -66.43
C VAL A 368 -17.10 31.33 -65.54
N ASP A 369 -17.30 32.52 -66.08
CA ASP A 369 -18.29 33.60 -65.88
C ASP A 369 -19.20 33.71 -64.62
N SER A 370 -19.32 34.97 -64.22
CA SER A 370 -19.96 35.61 -63.05
C SER A 370 -21.46 35.38 -62.82
N PRO A 371 -21.92 35.52 -61.55
CA PRO A 371 -23.28 35.95 -61.23
C PRO A 371 -23.33 37.35 -60.54
N PRO A 372 -24.51 38.00 -60.54
CA PRO A 372 -24.64 39.45 -60.37
C PRO A 372 -24.89 39.93 -58.93
N ASN A 373 -24.69 41.24 -58.76
CA ASN A 373 -25.18 42.09 -57.68
C ASN A 373 -26.64 41.82 -57.31
N TYR A 374 -26.99 41.96 -56.02
CA TYR A 374 -27.88 43.05 -55.59
C TYR A 374 -27.72 43.34 -54.09
N SER A 375 -27.36 44.60 -53.86
CA SER A 375 -27.58 45.42 -52.68
C SER A 375 -28.88 45.16 -51.91
N ASN A 376 -28.79 45.10 -50.58
CA ASN A 376 -29.50 46.04 -49.70
C ASN A 376 -29.09 45.88 -48.22
N PHE A 377 -29.05 47.04 -47.55
CA PHE A 377 -28.86 47.34 -46.12
C PHE A 377 -27.46 47.77 -45.63
N PRO A 378 -27.31 49.05 -45.23
CA PRO A 378 -26.22 49.53 -44.40
C PRO A 378 -26.56 49.53 -42.89
N LYS A 379 -25.55 49.11 -42.12
CA LYS A 379 -25.03 49.59 -40.82
C LYS A 379 -26.00 49.96 -39.69
N PHE A 380 -25.76 49.42 -38.49
CA PHE A 380 -25.47 50.22 -37.29
C PHE A 380 -24.65 49.45 -36.24
N SER A 381 -23.81 50.20 -35.54
CA SER A 381 -22.69 49.83 -34.65
C SER A 381 -23.12 49.37 -33.25
N CYS A 382 -22.26 48.65 -32.51
CA CYS A 382 -22.30 48.68 -31.04
C CYS A 382 -20.95 48.33 -30.36
N PRO A 383 -20.50 49.07 -29.32
CA PRO A 383 -19.25 48.86 -28.59
C PRO A 383 -19.40 48.30 -27.15
N PHE A 384 -18.28 47.76 -26.61
CA PHE A 384 -17.81 47.73 -25.19
C PHE A 384 -18.62 47.11 -24.01
N LEU A 385 -17.96 46.13 -23.35
CA LEU A 385 -17.77 45.80 -21.90
C LEU A 385 -18.71 46.37 -20.80
N VAL A 386 -19.06 45.52 -19.80
CA VAL A 386 -18.81 45.67 -18.33
C VAL A 386 -19.39 44.46 -17.55
N SER A 387 -18.83 44.20 -16.35
CA SER A 387 -18.87 42.99 -15.52
C SER A 387 -19.93 42.92 -14.40
N ASN A 388 -20.15 41.68 -13.91
CA ASN A 388 -20.44 41.17 -12.55
C ASN A 388 -21.20 41.98 -11.48
N ARG A 389 -22.28 41.35 -10.96
CA ARG A 389 -22.58 40.93 -9.55
C ARG A 389 -24.00 40.30 -9.60
N THR A 390 -24.43 39.32 -8.79
CA THR A 390 -24.59 39.29 -7.33
C THR A 390 -25.09 37.91 -6.87
N SER A 391 -25.01 37.69 -5.56
CA SER A 391 -25.22 36.50 -4.72
C SER A 391 -26.67 36.05 -4.43
N LEU A 392 -26.77 34.76 -4.01
CA LEU A 392 -27.59 34.16 -2.94
C LEU A 392 -29.13 34.32 -2.94
N LEU A 393 -29.87 33.20 -3.07
CA LEU A 393 -30.72 32.58 -2.01
C LEU A 393 -31.66 31.48 -2.56
N SER A 394 -31.68 30.33 -1.84
CA SER A 394 -32.81 29.42 -1.54
C SER A 394 -33.72 28.87 -2.65
N TYR A 395 -33.84 27.53 -2.76
CA TYR A 395 -35.02 26.71 -2.36
C TYR A 395 -34.93 25.25 -2.87
N HIS A 396 -35.38 24.32 -2.03
CA HIS A 396 -35.71 22.91 -2.28
C HIS A 396 -37.21 22.81 -2.67
N PRO A 397 -37.88 21.63 -2.83
CA PRO A 397 -37.71 20.48 -3.74
C PRO A 397 -38.96 20.26 -4.65
N SER A 398 -38.94 19.12 -5.38
CA SER A 398 -40.08 18.30 -5.84
C SER A 398 -40.84 18.68 -7.13
N GLN A 399 -40.90 17.73 -8.08
CA GLN A 399 -42.16 17.07 -8.47
C GLN A 399 -41.93 15.87 -9.41
N LEU A 400 -42.60 14.76 -9.07
CA LEU A 400 -42.91 13.62 -9.93
C LEU A 400 -43.67 14.07 -11.19
N VAL A 401 -43.44 13.38 -12.32
CA VAL A 401 -44.47 13.22 -13.36
C VAL A 401 -44.60 11.76 -13.76
N VAL A 402 -45.82 11.28 -13.54
CA VAL A 402 -46.43 10.01 -13.95
C VAL A 402 -46.76 10.05 -15.45
N VAL A 403 -46.64 8.92 -16.15
CA VAL A 403 -47.33 8.71 -17.43
C VAL A 403 -48.16 7.42 -17.36
N SER A 404 -49.48 7.60 -17.23
CA SER A 404 -50.55 6.67 -17.65
C SER A 404 -50.80 6.85 -19.15
N GLY A 405 -51.32 5.93 -19.98
CA GLY A 405 -51.97 4.63 -19.82
C GLY A 405 -52.83 4.33 -21.08
N ARG A 406 -53.40 3.11 -21.18
CA ARG A 406 -54.64 2.62 -21.88
C ARG A 406 -54.41 1.20 -22.44
N ARG A 407 -55.03 0.14 -21.86
CA ARG A 407 -56.37 -0.48 -22.09
C ARG A 407 -56.41 -1.35 -23.37
N ALA A 408 -57.03 -2.53 -23.48
CA ALA A 408 -57.81 -3.46 -22.63
C ALA A 408 -57.83 -4.83 -23.38
N ASP A 409 -57.98 -6.01 -22.77
CA ASP A 409 -59.26 -6.74 -22.63
C ASP A 409 -59.06 -8.00 -21.75
N ARG A 410 -59.76 -8.12 -20.60
CA ARG A 410 -60.89 -9.03 -20.26
C ARG A 410 -60.67 -10.55 -20.45
N LEU A 411 -60.64 -11.31 -19.33
CA LEU A 411 -61.72 -12.23 -18.87
C LEU A 411 -61.36 -13.07 -17.62
N SER A 412 -62.23 -12.98 -16.60
CA SER A 412 -62.72 -13.98 -15.60
C SER A 412 -61.78 -14.88 -14.75
N SER A 413 -61.95 -14.80 -13.42
CA SER A 413 -61.54 -15.76 -12.36
C SER A 413 -62.44 -17.03 -12.31
N PRO A 414 -62.31 -18.05 -11.40
CA PRO A 414 -61.37 -18.27 -10.26
C PRO A 414 -60.82 -19.73 -10.13
N MET A 415 -60.21 -20.06 -8.97
CA MET A 415 -59.90 -21.39 -8.38
C MET A 415 -58.49 -22.04 -8.55
N LEU A 416 -57.78 -22.09 -7.42
CA LEU A 416 -57.28 -23.27 -6.67
C LEU A 416 -56.58 -24.46 -7.38
N LEU A 417 -55.57 -24.96 -6.63
CA LEU A 417 -54.80 -26.22 -6.71
C LEU A 417 -53.50 -26.28 -7.54
N SER A 418 -52.43 -26.47 -6.76
CA SER A 418 -51.28 -27.36 -6.95
C SER A 418 -50.86 -27.72 -8.38
N LYS A 419 -49.60 -27.44 -8.72
CA LYS A 419 -48.70 -28.43 -9.33
C LYS A 419 -47.27 -27.88 -9.41
N LYS A 420 -46.35 -28.79 -9.06
CA LYS A 420 -44.91 -28.75 -9.33
C LYS A 420 -44.64 -28.19 -10.74
N LEU A 421 -43.69 -27.26 -10.86
CA LEU A 421 -43.06 -26.91 -12.13
C LEU A 421 -41.56 -27.22 -12.06
N PRO A 422 -40.98 -27.84 -13.10
CA PRO A 422 -39.61 -28.35 -13.09
C PRO A 422 -38.64 -27.26 -13.56
N VAL A 423 -37.71 -26.85 -12.69
CA VAL A 423 -36.57 -25.99 -13.05
C VAL A 423 -35.44 -26.88 -13.58
N LEU A 424 -35.61 -27.49 -14.76
CA LEU A 424 -34.55 -28.34 -15.35
C LEU A 424 -34.42 -28.29 -16.89
N SER A 425 -35.07 -27.36 -17.60
CA SER A 425 -34.97 -27.31 -19.07
C SER A 425 -34.24 -26.10 -19.68
N ASN A 426 -33.81 -25.09 -18.92
CA ASN A 426 -33.13 -23.91 -19.51
C ASN A 426 -31.61 -23.82 -19.28
N LEU A 427 -30.97 -24.82 -18.65
CA LEU A 427 -29.50 -24.87 -18.52
C LEU A 427 -28.77 -25.46 -19.74
N ARG A 428 -29.49 -25.87 -20.79
CA ARG A 428 -28.87 -26.38 -22.03
C ARG A 428 -28.64 -25.32 -23.12
N ALA A 429 -29.23 -24.13 -23.00
CA ALA A 429 -29.13 -23.08 -24.03
C ALA A 429 -27.96 -22.09 -23.86
N LEU A 430 -27.20 -22.15 -22.76
CA LEU A 430 -25.98 -21.36 -22.55
C LEU A 430 -24.67 -22.16 -22.76
N ARG A 431 -24.77 -23.37 -23.33
CA ARG A 431 -23.61 -24.06 -23.92
C ARG A 431 -23.48 -23.60 -25.37
N SER A 432 -22.63 -22.59 -25.63
CA SER A 432 -21.86 -22.39 -26.89
C SER A 432 -21.64 -20.94 -27.36
N LEU A 433 -21.85 -19.89 -26.56
CA LEU A 433 -21.21 -18.60 -26.87
C LEU A 433 -19.74 -18.63 -26.43
N ARG A 434 -18.93 -19.45 -27.12
CA ARG A 434 -17.50 -19.22 -27.24
C ARG A 434 -17.34 -17.88 -27.95
N LEU A 435 -17.24 -16.78 -27.21
CA LEU A 435 -16.56 -15.60 -27.72
C LEU A 435 -15.08 -15.97 -27.81
N LYS A 436 -14.72 -16.70 -28.87
CA LYS A 436 -13.38 -16.58 -29.45
C LYS A 436 -13.31 -15.14 -29.94
N HIS A 437 -12.91 -14.22 -29.06
CA HIS A 437 -12.50 -12.89 -29.48
C HIS A 437 -11.15 -13.01 -30.20
N THR A 438 -11.09 -13.70 -31.33
CA THR A 438 -9.99 -13.44 -32.26
C THR A 438 -10.22 -12.03 -32.77
N ALA A 439 -9.31 -11.11 -32.48
CA ALA A 439 -9.36 -9.79 -33.12
C ALA A 439 -9.39 -10.02 -34.63
N ALA A 440 -10.40 -9.45 -35.30
CA ALA A 440 -10.66 -9.70 -36.71
C ALA A 440 -9.60 -9.10 -37.68
N ASP A 441 -8.43 -8.70 -37.16
CA ASP A 441 -7.42 -7.86 -37.86
C ASP A 441 -5.96 -8.24 -37.50
N GLY A 442 -5.70 -9.39 -36.88
CA GLY A 442 -4.33 -9.76 -36.50
C GLY A 442 -3.70 -8.90 -35.38
N SER A 443 -4.48 -8.02 -34.74
CA SER A 443 -4.10 -7.35 -33.49
C SER A 443 -4.20 -8.33 -32.32
N LYS A 444 -3.20 -8.35 -31.43
CA LYS A 444 -3.28 -9.16 -30.20
C LYS A 444 -4.37 -8.60 -29.29
N LEU A 445 -5.18 -9.48 -28.70
CA LEU A 445 -6.13 -9.10 -27.65
C LEU A 445 -5.38 -8.45 -26.48
N MET A 446 -6.00 -7.50 -25.79
CA MET A 446 -5.44 -6.94 -24.56
C MET A 446 -5.70 -7.89 -23.37
N SER A 447 -4.76 -7.92 -22.42
CA SER A 447 -4.80 -8.71 -21.20
C SER A 447 -5.72 -8.09 -20.14
N TYR A 448 -6.96 -7.80 -20.50
CA TYR A 448 -8.00 -7.32 -19.59
C TYR A 448 -9.24 -8.20 -19.73
N VAL A 449 -9.79 -8.63 -18.60
CA VAL A 449 -11.03 -9.41 -18.52
C VAL A 449 -11.90 -8.83 -17.42
N HIS A 450 -13.16 -8.59 -17.76
CA HIS A 450 -14.24 -8.34 -16.82
C HIS A 450 -15.21 -9.51 -16.90
N GLN A 451 -15.35 -10.25 -15.80
CA GLN A 451 -16.25 -11.40 -15.77
C GLN A 451 -17.63 -11.00 -15.25
N THR A 452 -18.65 -11.23 -16.06
CA THR A 452 -20.05 -10.99 -15.70
C THR A 452 -20.71 -12.24 -15.14
N SER A 453 -21.82 -12.08 -14.41
CA SER A 453 -22.66 -13.20 -13.95
C SER A 453 -24.09 -12.75 -13.71
N ASP A 454 -25.04 -13.65 -13.99
CA ASP A 454 -26.47 -13.46 -13.71
C ASP A 454 -26.81 -13.75 -12.23
N ILE A 455 -25.88 -14.36 -11.48
CA ILE A 455 -26.01 -14.56 -10.04
C ILE A 455 -25.59 -13.27 -9.34
N PRO A 456 -26.48 -12.57 -8.62
CA PRO A 456 -26.15 -11.30 -7.98
C PRO A 456 -25.16 -11.48 -6.83
N LEU A 457 -24.38 -10.44 -6.55
CA LEU A 457 -23.57 -10.37 -5.33
C LEU A 457 -24.48 -10.40 -4.10
N MET A 458 -24.10 -11.17 -3.09
CA MET A 458 -24.78 -11.20 -1.81
C MET A 458 -24.39 -9.97 -1.00
N HIS A 459 -25.33 -9.03 -0.87
CA HIS A 459 -25.17 -7.87 -0.01
C HIS A 459 -25.68 -8.19 1.41
N LYS A 460 -24.97 -9.08 2.10
CA LYS A 460 -25.29 -9.58 3.46
C LYS A 460 -24.06 -9.58 4.36
N THR A 461 -24.28 -9.63 5.68
CA THR A 461 -23.20 -9.89 6.64
C THR A 461 -23.02 -11.40 6.84
N ILE A 462 -21.83 -11.80 7.32
CA ILE A 462 -21.57 -13.22 7.66
C ILE A 462 -22.59 -13.69 8.72
N GLY A 463 -22.89 -12.87 9.73
CA GLY A 463 -23.88 -13.22 10.75
C GLY A 463 -25.29 -13.47 10.19
N GLN A 464 -25.74 -12.67 9.22
CA GLN A 464 -27.02 -12.90 8.51
C GLN A 464 -26.98 -14.22 7.73
N GLN A 465 -25.89 -14.48 7.01
CA GLN A 465 -25.74 -15.69 6.23
C GLN A 465 -25.73 -16.95 7.10
N VAL A 466 -25.05 -16.90 8.26
CA VAL A 466 -25.02 -17.99 9.23
C VAL A 466 -26.41 -18.32 9.75
N ARG A 467 -27.20 -17.30 10.12
CA ARG A 467 -28.60 -17.50 10.52
C ARG A 467 -29.41 -18.18 9.43
N GLU A 468 -29.34 -17.67 8.20
CA GLU A 468 -30.15 -18.19 7.09
C GLU A 468 -29.84 -19.64 6.73
N PHE A 469 -28.57 -20.05 6.74
CA PHE A 469 -28.25 -21.45 6.47
C PHE A 469 -28.63 -22.35 7.65
N THR A 470 -28.56 -21.85 8.89
CA THR A 470 -28.97 -22.62 10.07
C THR A 470 -30.46 -22.88 10.05
N GLU A 471 -31.26 -21.87 9.68
CA GLU A 471 -32.71 -22.02 9.50
C GLU A 471 -33.07 -23.04 8.40
N LYS A 472 -32.23 -23.15 7.35
CA LYS A 472 -32.45 -24.10 6.24
C LYS A 472 -32.01 -25.53 6.56
N HIS A 473 -30.98 -25.71 7.37
CA HIS A 473 -30.33 -27.00 7.60
C HIS A 473 -30.02 -27.28 9.08
N PRO A 474 -30.95 -27.06 10.03
CA PRO A 474 -30.64 -27.00 11.47
C PRO A 474 -29.99 -28.28 12.00
N ASP A 475 -30.49 -29.44 11.58
CA ASP A 475 -30.08 -30.76 12.09
C ASP A 475 -28.92 -31.39 11.30
N LYS A 476 -28.43 -30.73 10.22
CA LYS A 476 -27.31 -31.26 9.46
C LYS A 476 -26.00 -31.04 10.21
N GLU A 477 -25.10 -32.01 10.11
CA GLU A 477 -23.73 -31.89 10.60
C GLU A 477 -23.00 -30.79 9.82
N LEU A 478 -22.49 -29.78 10.53
CA LEU A 478 -21.76 -28.66 9.96
C LEU A 478 -20.26 -28.83 10.18
N PHE A 479 -19.84 -29.00 11.44
CA PHE A 479 -18.42 -29.08 11.79
C PHE A 479 -18.10 -30.36 12.54
N VAL A 480 -17.03 -31.04 12.09
CA VAL A 480 -16.45 -32.19 12.77
C VAL A 480 -14.98 -31.93 13.04
N PHE A 481 -14.59 -31.89 14.31
CA PHE A 481 -13.20 -31.76 14.76
C PHE A 481 -12.75 -33.08 15.37
N LYS A 482 -12.01 -33.88 14.59
CA LYS A 482 -11.66 -35.26 14.98
C LYS A 482 -10.76 -35.32 16.21
N GLU A 483 -9.79 -34.42 16.33
CA GLU A 483 -8.86 -34.40 17.46
C GLU A 483 -9.55 -34.02 18.78
N GLN A 484 -10.54 -33.13 18.74
CA GLN A 484 -11.33 -32.73 19.91
C GLN A 484 -12.52 -33.66 20.18
N ASN A 485 -12.77 -34.65 19.31
CA ASN A 485 -13.96 -35.50 19.33
C ASN A 485 -15.28 -34.69 19.37
N ILE A 486 -15.36 -33.63 18.55
CA ILE A 486 -16.52 -32.75 18.45
C ILE A 486 -17.18 -32.98 17.09
N SER A 487 -18.49 -33.25 17.09
CA SER A 487 -19.37 -33.12 15.92
C SER A 487 -20.54 -32.23 16.29
N LYS A 488 -20.83 -31.23 15.46
CA LYS A 488 -21.84 -30.20 15.73
C LYS A 488 -22.69 -29.92 14.52
N THR A 489 -23.99 -29.85 14.76
CA THR A 489 -24.98 -29.45 13.75
C THR A 489 -24.97 -27.94 13.52
N TYR A 490 -25.55 -27.50 12.40
CA TYR A 490 -25.75 -26.07 12.10
C TYR A 490 -26.42 -25.30 13.24
N GLN A 491 -27.44 -25.88 13.88
CA GLN A 491 -28.15 -25.26 14.99
C GLN A 491 -27.27 -25.12 16.23
N GLU A 492 -26.49 -26.15 16.58
CA GLU A 492 -25.59 -26.10 17.73
C GLU A 492 -24.46 -25.09 17.53
N VAL A 493 -23.85 -25.06 16.34
CA VAL A 493 -22.79 -24.09 16.01
C VAL A 493 -23.33 -22.66 16.10
N TYR A 494 -24.52 -22.40 15.56
CA TYR A 494 -25.16 -21.09 15.68
C TYR A 494 -25.42 -20.71 17.14
N ASN A 495 -25.92 -21.65 17.94
CA ASN A 495 -26.19 -21.41 19.36
C ASN A 495 -24.89 -21.08 20.12
N ASP A 496 -23.81 -21.82 19.88
CA ASP A 496 -22.52 -21.58 20.51
C ASP A 496 -21.91 -20.24 20.07
N ALA A 497 -21.99 -19.91 18.77
CA ALA A 497 -21.55 -18.63 18.23
C ALA A 497 -22.34 -17.45 18.81
N ARG A 498 -23.66 -17.59 18.94
CA ARG A 498 -24.53 -16.59 19.55
C ARG A 498 -24.22 -16.41 21.02
N LYS A 499 -24.00 -17.50 21.77
CA LYS A 499 -23.58 -17.46 23.17
C LYS A 499 -22.25 -16.71 23.35
N LEU A 500 -21.27 -16.99 22.49
CA LEU A 500 -20.00 -16.26 22.52
C LEU A 500 -20.21 -14.77 22.21
N ALA A 501 -21.05 -14.43 21.22
CA ALA A 501 -21.37 -13.04 20.90
C ALA A 501 -21.94 -12.29 22.12
N LEU A 502 -22.88 -12.91 22.83
CA LEU A 502 -23.46 -12.36 24.06
C LEU A 502 -22.44 -12.23 25.19
N GLY A 503 -21.59 -13.24 25.38
CA GLY A 503 -20.53 -13.21 26.38
C GLY A 503 -19.52 -12.10 26.12
N LEU A 504 -19.11 -11.89 24.87
CA LEU A 504 -18.22 -10.79 24.49
C LEU A 504 -18.87 -9.41 24.74
N ILE A 505 -20.17 -9.27 24.42
CA ILE A 505 -20.93 -8.06 24.71
C ILE A 505 -21.02 -7.81 26.22
N HIS A 506 -21.25 -8.86 27.03
CA HIS A 506 -21.28 -8.78 28.48
C HIS A 506 -19.93 -8.31 29.05
N LEU A 507 -18.81 -8.71 28.44
CA LEU A 507 -17.49 -8.19 28.77
C LEU A 507 -17.27 -6.72 28.31
N GLY A 508 -18.26 -6.07 27.71
CA GLY A 508 -18.20 -4.68 27.26
C GLY A 508 -17.59 -4.50 25.87
N ILE A 509 -17.40 -5.57 25.10
CA ILE A 509 -16.92 -5.48 23.71
C ILE A 509 -18.05 -4.97 22.81
N LYS A 510 -17.76 -3.93 22.03
CA LYS A 510 -18.76 -3.24 21.21
C LYS A 510 -18.60 -3.57 19.73
N ARG A 511 -19.65 -3.35 18.94
CA ARG A 511 -19.59 -3.37 17.47
C ARG A 511 -18.42 -2.52 16.97
N GLY A 512 -17.62 -3.08 16.07
CA GLY A 512 -16.42 -2.46 15.51
C GLY A 512 -15.17 -2.60 16.38
N ASP A 513 -15.25 -3.15 17.59
CA ASP A 513 -14.06 -3.51 18.36
C ASP A 513 -13.35 -4.73 17.77
N ARG A 514 -12.07 -4.90 18.14
CA ARG A 514 -11.21 -5.96 17.62
C ARG A 514 -10.99 -7.03 18.68
N VAL A 515 -11.30 -8.27 18.34
CA VAL A 515 -11.08 -9.45 19.17
C VAL A 515 -10.09 -10.35 18.47
N GLY A 516 -8.98 -10.66 19.13
CA GLY A 516 -7.95 -11.53 18.62
C GLY A 516 -8.30 -13.00 18.84
N ILE A 517 -8.01 -13.83 17.86
CA ILE A 517 -7.94 -15.27 18.05
C ILE A 517 -6.56 -15.79 17.70
N TRP A 518 -5.90 -16.39 18.69
CA TRP A 518 -4.56 -16.92 18.56
C TRP A 518 -4.61 -18.42 18.86
N GLY A 519 -4.67 -19.24 17.83
CA GLY A 519 -4.83 -20.67 18.04
C GLY A 519 -4.94 -21.47 16.75
N PRO A 520 -4.77 -22.80 16.83
CA PRO A 520 -4.80 -23.71 15.70
C PRO A 520 -6.24 -24.02 15.26
N ASN A 521 -6.42 -25.07 14.45
CA ASN A 521 -7.72 -25.48 13.93
C ASN A 521 -8.58 -26.17 15.01
N TYR A 522 -9.08 -25.40 15.96
CA TYR A 522 -10.00 -25.86 16.99
C TYR A 522 -11.43 -25.35 16.78
N TYR A 523 -12.40 -26.02 17.38
CA TYR A 523 -13.83 -25.68 17.27
C TYR A 523 -14.10 -24.23 17.69
N GLU A 524 -13.50 -23.80 18.79
CA GLU A 524 -13.59 -22.45 19.34
C GLU A 524 -13.18 -21.38 18.32
N TRP A 525 -12.32 -21.72 17.37
CA TRP A 525 -11.94 -20.84 16.27
C TRP A 525 -13.13 -20.50 15.37
N THR A 526 -13.89 -21.53 14.98
CA THR A 526 -15.09 -21.34 14.15
C THR A 526 -16.22 -20.64 14.91
N VAL A 527 -16.35 -20.92 16.21
CA VAL A 527 -17.30 -20.22 17.10
C VAL A 527 -16.94 -18.74 17.21
N ALA A 528 -15.66 -18.40 17.37
CA ALA A 528 -15.19 -17.01 17.39
C ALA A 528 -15.46 -16.28 16.08
N GLN A 529 -15.24 -16.94 14.93
CA GLN A 529 -15.54 -16.36 13.63
C GLN A 529 -17.01 -15.98 13.48
N TYR A 530 -17.92 -16.91 13.78
CA TYR A 530 -19.35 -16.66 13.63
C TYR A 530 -19.90 -15.74 14.72
N GLY A 531 -19.43 -15.89 15.97
CA GLY A 531 -19.84 -15.05 17.09
C GLY A 531 -19.43 -13.58 16.91
N ALA A 532 -18.19 -13.33 16.49
CA ALA A 532 -17.73 -11.99 16.18
C ALA A 532 -18.56 -11.36 15.04
N ALA A 533 -18.84 -12.13 13.98
CA ALA A 533 -19.66 -11.67 12.88
C ALA A 533 -21.13 -11.36 13.28
N LEU A 534 -21.71 -12.13 14.21
CA LEU A 534 -23.06 -11.87 14.73
C LEU A 534 -23.12 -10.56 15.53
N ALA A 535 -22.07 -10.24 16.29
CA ALA A 535 -21.97 -9.02 17.11
C ALA A 535 -21.43 -7.79 16.34
N GLY A 536 -21.05 -7.95 15.07
CA GLY A 536 -20.38 -6.89 14.31
C GLY A 536 -18.99 -6.53 14.86
N ILE A 537 -18.32 -7.48 15.51
CA ILE A 537 -16.95 -7.40 16.02
C ILE A 537 -15.98 -7.79 14.90
N VAL A 538 -14.84 -7.11 14.83
CA VAL A 538 -13.77 -7.42 13.88
C VAL A 538 -12.89 -8.53 14.46
N LEU A 539 -12.92 -9.72 13.87
CA LEU A 539 -12.04 -10.81 14.30
C LEU A 539 -10.63 -10.61 13.76
N VAL A 540 -9.62 -10.59 14.62
CA VAL A 540 -8.21 -10.48 14.25
C VAL A 540 -7.57 -11.86 14.31
N ASN A 541 -7.11 -12.35 13.15
CA ASN A 541 -6.51 -13.67 13.07
C ASN A 541 -5.01 -13.59 13.40
N VAL A 542 -4.61 -14.18 14.52
CA VAL A 542 -3.22 -14.19 14.98
C VAL A 542 -2.58 -15.52 14.64
N ASN A 543 -1.39 -15.48 14.05
CA ASN A 543 -0.66 -16.67 13.63
C ASN A 543 -0.19 -17.47 14.86
N PRO A 544 -0.54 -18.77 14.98
CA PRO A 544 -0.12 -19.64 16.08
C PRO A 544 1.41 -19.75 16.25
N ALA A 545 2.18 -19.45 15.21
CA ALA A 545 3.63 -19.51 15.25
C ALA A 545 4.31 -18.26 15.84
N TYR A 546 3.58 -17.15 16.02
CA TYR A 546 4.17 -15.92 16.54
C TYR A 546 4.83 -16.11 17.89
N GLN A 547 6.01 -15.52 18.04
CA GLN A 547 6.70 -15.40 19.32
C GLN A 547 6.41 -14.03 19.95
N THR A 548 6.94 -13.79 21.15
CA THR A 548 6.60 -12.64 22.01
C THR A 548 6.52 -11.30 21.28
N GLU A 549 7.55 -10.91 20.51
CA GLU A 549 7.57 -9.61 19.84
C GLU A 549 6.62 -9.51 18.66
N GLU A 550 6.53 -10.56 17.84
CA GLU A 550 5.58 -10.61 16.70
C GLU A 550 4.14 -10.54 17.21
N PHE A 551 3.84 -11.30 18.26
CA PHE A 551 2.56 -11.28 18.94
C PHE A 551 2.26 -9.91 19.53
N ARG A 552 3.20 -9.31 20.29
CA ARG A 552 3.03 -7.99 20.89
C ARG A 552 2.76 -6.92 19.82
N TYR A 553 3.53 -6.93 18.74
CA TYR A 553 3.32 -6.05 17.59
C TYR A 553 1.92 -6.21 17.00
N ALA A 554 1.52 -7.44 16.69
CA ALA A 554 0.21 -7.74 16.11
C ALA A 554 -0.95 -7.34 17.04
N MET A 555 -0.81 -7.48 18.34
CA MET A 555 -1.86 -7.09 19.28
C MET A 555 -1.99 -5.57 19.39
N ARG A 556 -0.87 -4.85 19.45
CA ARG A 556 -0.84 -3.38 19.55
C ARG A 556 -1.27 -2.69 18.26
N LYS A 557 -0.80 -3.16 17.10
CA LYS A 557 -1.03 -2.51 15.79
C LYS A 557 -2.51 -2.25 15.51
N VAL A 558 -3.38 -3.15 15.93
CA VAL A 558 -4.83 -3.04 15.71
C VAL A 558 -5.61 -2.81 17.00
N GLY A 559 -4.96 -2.63 18.15
CA GLY A 559 -5.64 -2.39 19.43
C GLY A 559 -6.67 -3.47 19.76
N VAL A 560 -6.21 -4.72 19.89
CA VAL A 560 -7.06 -5.87 20.25
C VAL A 560 -7.54 -5.72 21.70
N LYS A 561 -8.87 -5.74 21.91
CA LYS A 561 -9.49 -5.55 23.24
C LYS A 561 -9.70 -6.85 24.01
N ALA A 562 -9.94 -7.95 23.32
CA ALA A 562 -10.05 -9.28 23.93
C ALA A 562 -9.28 -10.30 23.10
N LEU A 563 -8.68 -11.29 23.78
CA LEU A 563 -7.93 -12.37 23.14
C LEU A 563 -8.54 -13.72 23.51
N ILE A 564 -8.84 -14.53 22.50
CA ILE A 564 -9.25 -15.94 22.64
C ILE A 564 -8.06 -16.83 22.23
N THR A 565 -7.59 -17.69 23.12
CA THR A 565 -6.38 -18.50 22.89
C THR A 565 -6.38 -19.78 23.72
N PRO A 566 -5.80 -20.91 23.25
CA PRO A 566 -5.46 -21.99 24.14
C PRO A 566 -4.24 -21.60 25.01
N PRO A 567 -3.96 -22.33 26.09
CA PRO A 567 -2.79 -22.04 26.94
C PRO A 567 -1.47 -22.35 26.25
N ARG A 568 -1.45 -23.40 25.43
CA ARG A 568 -0.27 -23.87 24.73
C ARG A 568 -0.68 -24.43 23.37
N PHE A 569 0.27 -24.42 22.46
CA PHE A 569 0.16 -25.20 21.24
C PHE A 569 1.55 -25.58 20.75
N ARG A 570 1.75 -26.88 20.49
CA ARG A 570 3.05 -27.46 20.13
C ARG A 570 4.13 -27.06 21.15
N LYS A 571 5.19 -26.38 20.71
CA LYS A 571 6.32 -25.95 21.55
C LYS A 571 6.11 -24.58 22.20
N THR A 572 5.04 -23.87 21.86
CA THR A 572 4.83 -22.49 22.30
C THR A 572 3.79 -22.44 23.41
N ASN A 573 4.15 -21.84 24.54
CA ASN A 573 3.25 -21.58 25.65
C ASN A 573 2.72 -20.14 25.55
N TYR A 574 1.50 -19.99 25.05
CA TYR A 574 0.86 -18.69 24.84
C TYR A 574 0.58 -17.98 26.16
N TYR A 575 0.20 -18.73 27.19
CA TYR A 575 -0.05 -18.16 28.52
C TYR A 575 1.21 -17.54 29.13
N ASP A 576 2.35 -18.22 29.02
CA ASP A 576 3.62 -17.69 29.53
C ASP A 576 4.08 -16.45 28.75
N ILE A 577 3.87 -16.40 27.43
CA ILE A 577 4.15 -15.20 26.61
C ILE A 577 3.32 -14.01 27.13
N ILE A 578 2.02 -14.21 27.36
CA ILE A 578 1.14 -13.15 27.86
C ILE A 578 1.55 -12.72 29.28
N CYS A 579 1.91 -13.66 30.15
CA CYS A 579 2.43 -13.36 31.48
C CYS A 579 3.75 -12.57 31.43
N GLY A 580 4.64 -12.87 30.48
CA GLY A 580 5.86 -12.09 30.27
C GLY A 580 5.58 -10.64 29.88
N LEU A 581 4.52 -10.41 29.11
CA LEU A 581 4.07 -9.08 28.68
C LEU A 581 3.19 -8.36 29.73
N SER A 582 2.68 -9.08 30.72
CA SER A 582 1.77 -8.58 31.76
C SER A 582 2.18 -9.17 33.13
N HIS A 583 3.07 -8.48 33.84
CA HIS A 583 3.69 -9.02 35.06
C HIS A 583 2.68 -9.35 36.18
N ASP A 584 1.53 -8.68 36.23
CA ASP A 584 0.50 -8.93 37.24
C ASP A 584 -0.48 -10.06 36.85
N GLN A 585 -0.36 -10.59 35.63
CA GLN A 585 -1.20 -11.68 35.11
C GLN A 585 -1.16 -12.92 36.01
N LYS A 586 0.04 -13.33 36.46
CA LYS A 586 0.19 -14.52 37.33
C LYS A 586 -0.34 -14.29 38.75
N LYS A 587 -0.47 -13.03 39.18
CA LYS A 587 -0.98 -12.65 40.52
C LYS A 587 -2.50 -12.47 40.54
N ALA A 588 -3.12 -12.26 39.38
CA ALA A 588 -4.55 -12.09 39.25
C ALA A 588 -5.31 -13.37 39.66
N PRO A 589 -6.51 -13.24 40.25
CA PRO A 589 -7.29 -14.41 40.67
C PRO A 589 -7.70 -15.27 39.47
N LYS A 590 -7.85 -16.58 39.71
CA LYS A 590 -8.38 -17.52 38.70
C LYS A 590 -9.79 -17.13 38.30
N GLY A 591 -10.10 -17.26 37.01
CA GLY A 591 -11.44 -17.01 36.48
C GLY A 591 -11.79 -15.54 36.35
N MET A 592 -10.87 -14.62 36.65
CA MET A 592 -11.03 -13.18 36.44
C MET A 592 -10.11 -12.74 35.31
N GLY A 593 -10.63 -12.67 34.09
CA GLY A 593 -9.82 -12.42 32.89
C GLY A 593 -9.50 -10.97 32.56
N ILE A 594 -9.46 -10.06 33.55
CA ILE A 594 -9.16 -8.65 33.31
C ILE A 594 -7.65 -8.46 33.17
N VAL A 595 -7.23 -7.87 32.06
CA VAL A 595 -5.83 -7.62 31.74
C VAL A 595 -5.50 -6.15 31.92
N GLN A 596 -4.41 -5.88 32.64
CA GLN A 596 -3.79 -4.55 32.75
C GLN A 596 -2.31 -4.71 32.40
N SER A 597 -1.92 -4.22 31.23
CA SER A 597 -0.55 -4.34 30.73
C SER A 597 -0.11 -3.05 30.06
N GLN A 598 1.07 -2.53 30.43
CA GLN A 598 1.70 -1.44 29.69
C GLN A 598 2.18 -1.88 28.29
N ALA A 599 2.55 -3.16 28.14
CA ALA A 599 2.97 -3.71 26.85
C ALA A 599 1.78 -3.85 25.88
N LEU A 600 0.59 -4.18 26.41
CA LEU A 600 -0.66 -4.40 25.67
C LEU A 600 -1.79 -3.52 26.25
N PRO A 601 -1.74 -2.18 26.08
CA PRO A 601 -2.64 -1.25 26.77
C PRO A 601 -4.12 -1.42 26.38
N ASP A 602 -4.38 -1.85 25.15
CA ASP A 602 -5.74 -2.05 24.64
C ASP A 602 -6.37 -3.38 25.09
N LEU A 603 -5.55 -4.39 25.43
CA LEU A 603 -6.04 -5.71 25.82
C LEU A 603 -6.68 -5.64 27.21
N LYS A 604 -8.00 -5.84 27.27
CA LYS A 604 -8.79 -5.80 28.50
C LYS A 604 -9.23 -7.17 28.97
N HIS A 605 -9.42 -8.13 28.05
CA HIS A 605 -9.91 -9.46 28.39
C HIS A 605 -9.03 -10.58 27.81
N LEU A 606 -8.58 -11.50 28.66
CA LEU A 606 -7.98 -12.76 28.25
C LEU A 606 -8.98 -13.89 28.44
N ILE A 607 -9.30 -14.61 27.37
CA ILE A 607 -10.26 -15.72 27.34
C ILE A 607 -9.52 -16.96 26.88
N MET A 608 -9.55 -18.02 27.70
CA MET A 608 -8.80 -19.24 27.42
C MET A 608 -9.71 -20.45 27.32
N PHE A 609 -9.41 -21.30 26.34
CA PHE A 609 -10.02 -22.61 26.17
C PHE A 609 -8.90 -23.65 26.18
N ASP A 610 -9.02 -24.65 27.03
CA ASP A 610 -7.98 -25.68 27.14
C ASP A 610 -8.56 -27.02 26.68
N PRO A 611 -8.25 -27.45 25.44
CA PRO A 611 -8.77 -28.72 24.91
C PRO A 611 -8.17 -29.94 25.62
N ASP A 612 -7.01 -29.79 26.27
CA ASP A 612 -6.30 -30.87 26.94
C ASP A 612 -6.66 -30.99 28.43
N ASN A 613 -7.47 -30.06 28.96
CA ASN A 613 -7.85 -30.03 30.37
C ASN A 613 -9.32 -30.45 30.57
N PRO A 614 -9.58 -31.71 30.99
CA PRO A 614 -10.93 -32.23 31.18
C PRO A 614 -11.69 -31.56 32.35
N ASN A 615 -10.97 -30.97 33.31
CA ASN A 615 -11.58 -30.29 34.46
C ASN A 615 -11.89 -28.81 34.17
N HIS A 616 -11.47 -28.30 33.02
CA HIS A 616 -11.68 -26.91 32.60
C HIS A 616 -11.26 -25.88 33.68
N GLU A 617 -10.17 -26.16 34.39
CA GLU A 617 -9.69 -25.25 35.43
C GLU A 617 -9.30 -23.89 34.83
N SER A 618 -9.71 -22.82 35.52
CA SER A 618 -9.36 -21.46 35.10
C SER A 618 -7.90 -21.13 35.37
N PHE A 619 -7.30 -20.38 34.45
CA PHE A 619 -5.95 -19.82 34.60
C PHE A 619 -6.00 -18.51 35.39
N ASN A 620 -4.88 -18.14 36.03
CA ASN A 620 -4.78 -16.86 36.73
C ASN A 620 -4.94 -15.70 35.74
N GLY A 621 -5.82 -14.76 36.06
CA GLY A 621 -6.07 -13.60 35.21
C GLY A 621 -6.73 -13.92 33.85
N ALA A 622 -7.36 -15.08 33.68
CA ALA A 622 -8.05 -15.46 32.45
C ALA A 622 -9.49 -15.91 32.72
N TRP A 623 -10.40 -15.55 31.81
CA TRP A 623 -11.75 -16.10 31.75
C TRP A 623 -11.71 -17.49 31.14
N ASN A 624 -12.49 -18.43 31.66
CA ASN A 624 -12.75 -19.68 30.95
C ASN A 624 -13.70 -19.42 29.79
N PHE A 625 -13.38 -19.91 28.59
CA PHE A 625 -14.22 -19.76 27.41
C PHE A 625 -15.65 -20.26 27.64
N ARG A 626 -15.83 -21.36 28.37
CA ARG A 626 -17.16 -21.93 28.67
C ARG A 626 -17.99 -21.03 29.56
N ASP A 627 -17.36 -20.35 30.52
CA ASP A 627 -18.04 -19.41 31.42
C ASP A 627 -18.53 -18.19 30.63
N ILE A 628 -17.74 -17.73 29.65
CA ILE A 628 -18.12 -16.65 28.75
C ILE A 628 -19.30 -17.04 27.84
N LEU A 629 -19.42 -18.31 27.40
CA LEU A 629 -20.61 -18.76 26.67
C LEU A 629 -21.89 -18.68 27.52
N CYS A 630 -21.78 -18.64 28.84
CA CYS A 630 -22.90 -18.61 29.78
C CYS A 630 -23.12 -17.24 30.44
N SER A 631 -22.30 -16.23 30.15
CA SER A 631 -22.36 -14.92 30.82
C SER A 631 -23.32 -13.92 30.18
N GLY A 632 -23.99 -14.29 29.08
CA GLY A 632 -24.98 -13.43 28.42
C GLY A 632 -26.21 -13.14 29.31
N GLY A 633 -26.61 -11.87 29.37
CA GLY A 633 -27.84 -11.41 30.04
C GLY A 633 -28.78 -10.66 29.10
N SER A 634 -29.93 -10.19 29.60
CA SER A 634 -30.94 -9.49 28.79
C SER A 634 -30.41 -8.24 28.07
N GLU A 635 -29.55 -7.46 28.73
CA GLU A 635 -28.93 -6.28 28.11
C GLU A 635 -28.03 -6.63 26.93
N ALA A 636 -27.31 -7.77 27.03
CA ALA A 636 -26.46 -8.24 25.94
C ALA A 636 -27.29 -8.72 24.74
N GLU A 637 -28.47 -9.27 25.00
CA GLU A 637 -29.42 -9.68 23.95
C GLU A 637 -29.96 -8.49 23.17
N ASP A 638 -30.43 -7.46 23.86
CA ASP A 638 -30.92 -6.23 23.24
C ASP A 638 -29.82 -5.57 22.38
N TYR A 639 -28.59 -5.54 22.90
CA TYR A 639 -27.46 -5.00 22.16
C TYR A 639 -27.03 -5.87 20.98
N LEU A 640 -27.11 -7.21 21.08
CA LEU A 640 -26.84 -8.10 19.96
C LEU A 640 -27.85 -7.87 18.82
N GLU A 641 -29.14 -7.70 19.14
CA GLU A 641 -30.16 -7.36 18.13
C GLU A 641 -29.88 -6.00 17.49
N PHE A 642 -29.46 -5.01 18.28
CA PHE A 642 -29.00 -3.72 17.76
C PHE A 642 -27.80 -3.90 16.79
N CYS A 643 -26.79 -4.67 17.17
CA CYS A 643 -25.62 -4.95 16.33
C CYS A 643 -26.00 -5.61 15.01
N GLN A 644 -26.89 -6.61 15.03
CA GLN A 644 -27.35 -7.32 13.85
C GLN A 644 -28.12 -6.43 12.87
N ARG A 645 -28.88 -5.44 13.39
CA ARG A 645 -29.57 -4.45 12.56
C ARG A 645 -28.63 -3.38 11.99
N ARG A 646 -27.54 -3.07 12.68
CA ARG A 646 -26.67 -1.92 12.34
C ARG A 646 -25.42 -2.28 11.56
N THR A 647 -24.93 -3.50 11.68
CA THR A 647 -23.76 -3.99 10.94
C THR A 647 -24.08 -4.12 9.46
N ARG A 648 -23.22 -3.54 8.62
CA ARG A 648 -23.38 -3.49 7.18
C ARG A 648 -22.44 -4.48 6.49
N PRO A 649 -22.77 -4.97 5.28
CA PRO A 649 -21.88 -5.84 4.51
C PRO A 649 -20.47 -5.25 4.28
N ASP A 650 -20.36 -3.94 4.11
CA ASP A 650 -19.08 -3.24 3.90
C ASP A 650 -18.30 -2.91 5.21
N ASP A 651 -18.87 -3.25 6.37
CA ASP A 651 -18.15 -3.13 7.63
C ASP A 651 -17.02 -4.17 7.71
N PRO A 652 -15.90 -3.86 8.40
CA PRO A 652 -14.84 -4.83 8.63
C PRO A 652 -15.35 -6.05 9.38
N ALA A 653 -15.06 -7.24 8.84
CA ALA A 653 -15.35 -8.51 9.48
C ALA A 653 -14.09 -9.13 10.09
N ASN A 654 -12.95 -8.92 9.40
CA ASN A 654 -11.73 -9.64 9.70
C ASN A 654 -10.50 -8.78 9.42
N ILE A 655 -9.49 -8.90 10.27
CA ILE A 655 -8.14 -8.41 9.99
C ILE A 655 -7.17 -9.58 9.97
N GLN A 656 -6.33 -9.62 8.93
CA GLN A 656 -5.30 -10.62 8.75
C GLN A 656 -3.94 -9.98 8.53
N TYR A 657 -2.91 -10.55 9.15
CA TYR A 657 -1.54 -10.12 8.97
C TYR A 657 -0.92 -10.75 7.72
N THR A 658 -0.42 -9.89 6.82
CA THR A 658 0.35 -10.32 5.65
C THR A 658 1.83 -10.11 5.91
N SER A 659 2.66 -11.04 5.43
CA SER A 659 4.11 -10.89 5.47
C SER A 659 4.50 -9.74 4.53
N GLY A 660 4.63 -8.55 5.10
CA GLY A 660 5.11 -7.36 4.40
C GLY A 660 6.55 -7.54 3.97
N THR A 661 6.93 -6.76 2.97
CA THR A 661 8.16 -7.02 2.24
C THR A 661 9.40 -6.32 2.79
N THR A 662 9.15 -5.46 3.78
CA THR A 662 10.14 -4.80 4.62
C THR A 662 10.40 -5.60 5.91
N GLY A 663 9.86 -6.83 6.01
CA GLY A 663 9.93 -7.68 7.21
C GLY A 663 8.83 -7.38 8.25
N ILE A 664 8.25 -6.19 8.24
CA ILE A 664 7.15 -5.80 9.13
C ILE A 664 5.80 -6.22 8.53
N GLN A 665 4.95 -6.86 9.34
CA GLN A 665 3.67 -7.40 8.92
C GLN A 665 2.62 -6.29 8.79
N LYS A 666 1.82 -6.34 7.72
CA LYS A 666 0.72 -5.38 7.46
C LYS A 666 -0.62 -6.00 7.83
N ALA A 667 -1.53 -5.18 8.36
CA ALA A 667 -2.83 -5.62 8.83
C ALA A 667 -3.92 -5.35 7.78
N ALA A 668 -4.21 -6.30 6.91
CA ALA A 668 -5.22 -6.16 5.86
C ALA A 668 -6.63 -6.23 6.46
N THR A 669 -7.46 -5.21 6.22
CA THR A 669 -8.83 -5.09 6.73
C THR A 669 -9.84 -5.56 5.69
N ILE A 670 -10.54 -6.66 5.99
CA ILE A 670 -11.42 -7.38 5.06
C ILE A 670 -12.88 -7.24 5.53
N THR A 671 -13.80 -7.03 4.58
CA THR A 671 -15.23 -6.80 4.84
C THR A 671 -16.04 -8.10 4.83
N HIS A 672 -17.25 -8.08 5.41
CA HIS A 672 -18.18 -9.20 5.29
C HIS A 672 -18.53 -9.49 3.82
N PHE A 673 -18.76 -8.43 3.05
CA PHE A 673 -19.13 -8.50 1.64
C PHE A 673 -18.06 -9.21 0.79
N GLY A 674 -16.79 -8.88 1.00
CA GLY A 674 -15.67 -9.50 0.28
C GLY A 674 -15.54 -10.98 0.59
N MET A 675 -15.53 -11.35 1.88
CA MET A 675 -15.38 -12.74 2.32
C MET A 675 -16.53 -13.63 1.82
N LEU A 676 -17.78 -13.20 1.98
CA LEU A 676 -18.94 -13.99 1.61
C LEU A 676 -19.02 -14.23 0.10
N ASN A 677 -18.81 -13.19 -0.71
CA ASN A 677 -18.91 -13.33 -2.16
C ASN A 677 -17.75 -14.16 -2.74
N ALA A 678 -16.54 -14.06 -2.15
CA ALA A 678 -15.42 -14.91 -2.54
C ALA A 678 -15.75 -16.39 -2.29
N ALA A 679 -16.21 -16.71 -1.08
CA ALA A 679 -16.62 -18.07 -0.71
C ALA A 679 -17.78 -18.59 -1.58
N HIS A 680 -18.80 -17.76 -1.81
CA HIS A 680 -19.96 -18.16 -2.60
C HIS A 680 -19.62 -18.47 -4.05
N PHE A 681 -18.88 -17.60 -4.73
CA PHE A 681 -18.51 -17.86 -6.11
C PHE A 681 -17.53 -19.02 -6.25
N THR A 682 -16.62 -19.23 -5.29
CA THR A 682 -15.84 -20.47 -5.25
C THR A 682 -16.75 -21.69 -5.18
N GLY A 683 -17.75 -21.69 -4.29
CA GLY A 683 -18.63 -22.85 -4.10
C GLY A 683 -19.54 -23.14 -5.30
N VAL A 684 -20.12 -22.08 -5.87
CA VAL A 684 -20.95 -22.17 -7.08
C VAL A 684 -20.14 -22.70 -8.26
N LEU A 685 -18.93 -22.17 -8.48
CA LEU A 685 -18.07 -22.59 -9.59
C LEU A 685 -17.52 -24.01 -9.42
N MET A 686 -17.32 -24.47 -8.18
CA MET A 686 -16.95 -25.87 -7.89
C MET A 686 -18.15 -26.84 -7.98
N GLY A 687 -19.36 -26.32 -8.13
CA GLY A 687 -20.59 -27.11 -8.12
C GLY A 687 -20.76 -27.84 -6.80
N TYR A 688 -20.52 -27.15 -5.68
CA TYR A 688 -20.82 -27.66 -4.35
C TYR A 688 -22.30 -27.53 -4.03
N ASP A 689 -22.73 -28.39 -3.12
CA ASP A 689 -24.11 -28.54 -2.70
C ASP A 689 -24.17 -29.07 -1.27
N GLN A 690 -25.39 -29.36 -0.84
CA GLN A 690 -25.70 -29.83 0.50
C GLN A 690 -25.19 -31.25 0.85
N ASN A 691 -24.64 -31.97 -0.13
CA ASN A 691 -24.03 -33.30 0.05
C ASN A 691 -22.50 -33.20 0.09
N THR A 692 -21.96 -32.01 -0.13
CA THR A 692 -20.52 -31.80 -0.13
C THR A 692 -19.97 -31.94 1.29
N LYS A 693 -18.96 -32.80 1.44
CA LYS A 693 -18.19 -33.00 2.67
C LYS A 693 -16.75 -32.59 2.41
N LEU A 694 -16.34 -31.45 2.96
CA LEU A 694 -15.00 -30.91 2.77
C LEU A 694 -14.07 -31.36 3.89
N CYS A 695 -13.01 -32.10 3.56
CA CYS A 695 -11.87 -32.28 4.45
C CYS A 695 -10.99 -31.01 4.38
N LEU A 696 -10.83 -30.32 5.50
CA LEU A 696 -10.17 -29.01 5.58
C LEU A 696 -8.94 -29.05 6.51
N PRO A 697 -7.74 -29.36 5.99
CA PRO A 697 -6.50 -29.27 6.75
C PRO A 697 -5.89 -27.86 6.78
N ASN A 698 -6.40 -26.93 5.97
CA ASN A 698 -5.83 -25.59 5.85
C ASN A 698 -5.89 -24.84 7.20
N PRO A 699 -4.85 -24.06 7.55
CA PRO A 699 -4.87 -23.29 8.79
C PRO A 699 -5.97 -22.22 8.80
N LEU A 700 -6.76 -22.19 9.87
CA LEU A 700 -7.89 -21.27 10.01
C LEU A 700 -7.45 -19.81 10.17
N PHE A 701 -6.26 -19.53 10.71
CA PHE A 701 -5.77 -18.15 10.79
C PHE A 701 -5.53 -17.51 9.40
N HIS A 702 -5.42 -18.31 8.33
CA HIS A 702 -5.15 -17.87 6.96
C HIS A 702 -6.45 -17.82 6.12
N CYS A 703 -6.55 -16.86 5.19
CA CYS A 703 -7.73 -16.63 4.33
C CYS A 703 -8.22 -17.87 3.54
N PHE A 704 -7.32 -18.81 3.24
CA PHE A 704 -7.71 -20.11 2.65
C PHE A 704 -8.59 -20.89 3.63
N GLY A 705 -8.18 -21.02 4.90
CA GLY A 705 -8.98 -21.71 5.92
C GLY A 705 -10.23 -20.92 6.30
N CYS A 706 -10.08 -19.67 6.74
CA CYS A 706 -11.21 -18.90 7.30
C CYS A 706 -12.19 -18.32 6.30
N VAL A 707 -11.84 -18.16 5.03
CA VAL A 707 -12.80 -17.63 4.05
C VAL A 707 -13.35 -18.76 3.23
N ILE A 708 -12.54 -19.35 2.36
CA ILE A 708 -13.06 -20.40 1.47
C ILE A 708 -13.27 -21.73 2.19
N GLY A 709 -12.47 -22.07 3.20
CA GLY A 709 -12.64 -23.31 3.96
C GLY A 709 -13.90 -23.33 4.82
N THR A 710 -14.11 -22.32 5.66
CA THR A 710 -15.23 -22.30 6.61
C THR A 710 -16.52 -21.69 6.09
N LEU A 711 -16.52 -20.92 4.99
CA LEU A 711 -17.75 -20.29 4.48
C LEU A 711 -18.31 -20.98 3.23
N THR A 712 -17.47 -21.46 2.30
CA THR A 712 -17.92 -21.94 0.97
C THR A 712 -18.94 -23.08 1.06
N VAL A 713 -18.58 -24.17 1.74
CA VAL A 713 -19.42 -25.37 1.83
C VAL A 713 -20.60 -25.18 2.78
N PRO A 714 -20.43 -24.52 3.95
CA PRO A 714 -21.55 -24.24 4.84
C PRO A 714 -22.66 -23.40 4.22
N MET A 715 -22.30 -22.41 3.39
CA MET A 715 -23.28 -21.59 2.68
C MET A 715 -24.15 -22.37 1.69
N LEU A 716 -23.70 -23.56 1.29
CA LEU A 716 -24.38 -24.45 0.35
C LEU A 716 -25.02 -25.66 1.05
N GLY A 717 -25.01 -25.68 2.39
CA GLY A 717 -25.65 -26.71 3.22
C GLY A 717 -24.84 -27.99 3.41
N GLY A 718 -23.55 -27.98 3.06
CA GLY A 718 -22.62 -29.11 3.25
C GLY A 718 -21.89 -29.09 4.59
N GLY A 719 -21.02 -30.07 4.84
CA GLY A 719 -20.25 -30.21 6.08
C GLY A 719 -18.74 -30.00 5.89
N VAL A 720 -18.06 -29.51 6.93
CA VAL A 720 -16.60 -29.30 6.96
C VAL A 720 -15.98 -30.12 8.09
N TYR A 721 -14.98 -30.91 7.71
CA TYR A 721 -14.33 -31.90 8.55
C TYR A 721 -12.86 -31.52 8.76
N PHE A 722 -12.49 -31.29 10.01
CA PHE A 722 -11.15 -30.90 10.45
C PHE A 722 -10.40 -32.12 10.97
N PRO A 723 -9.39 -32.62 10.24
CA PRO A 723 -8.72 -33.88 10.57
C PRO A 723 -7.82 -33.76 11.82
N ALA A 724 -7.24 -32.59 12.05
CA ALA A 724 -6.35 -32.29 13.14
C ALA A 724 -6.24 -30.77 13.35
N SER A 725 -5.73 -30.36 14.51
CA SER A 725 -5.41 -28.98 14.90
C SER A 725 -4.37 -28.34 13.99
N TRP A 726 -3.50 -29.15 13.39
CA TRP A 726 -2.56 -28.76 12.34
C TRP A 726 -2.55 -29.77 11.20
N PHE A 727 -1.97 -29.39 10.06
CA PHE A 727 -1.76 -30.33 8.97
C PHE A 727 -1.03 -31.60 9.42
N ASN A 728 -1.66 -32.74 9.15
CA ASN A 728 -1.11 -34.08 9.33
C ASN A 728 -1.68 -34.98 8.21
N ALA A 729 -0.81 -35.47 7.33
CA ALA A 729 -1.20 -36.25 6.16
C ALA A 729 -1.96 -37.54 6.51
N ALA A 730 -1.57 -38.22 7.59
CA ALA A 730 -2.23 -39.44 8.06
C ALA A 730 -3.68 -39.16 8.47
N LYS A 731 -3.86 -38.14 9.30
CA LYS A 731 -5.20 -37.75 9.78
C LYS A 731 -6.11 -37.27 8.67
N VAL A 732 -5.57 -36.61 7.65
CA VAL A 732 -6.32 -36.22 6.44
C VAL A 732 -6.80 -37.47 5.69
N ALA A 733 -5.92 -38.42 5.40
CA ALA A 733 -6.27 -39.64 4.67
C ALA A 733 -7.28 -40.50 5.45
N GLU A 734 -7.06 -40.68 6.75
CA GLU A 734 -8.01 -41.37 7.65
C GLU A 734 -9.39 -40.69 7.64
N MET A 735 -9.45 -39.37 7.73
CA MET A 735 -10.71 -38.62 7.74
C MET A 735 -11.47 -38.75 6.42
N ILE A 736 -10.77 -38.71 5.27
CA ILE A 736 -11.40 -38.92 3.97
C ILE A 736 -12.00 -40.33 3.89
N GLN A 737 -11.26 -41.36 4.31
CA GLN A 737 -11.74 -42.74 4.26
C GLN A 737 -12.94 -42.97 5.18
N GLU A 738 -12.88 -42.47 6.41
CA GLU A 738 -13.88 -42.66 7.47
C GLU A 738 -15.18 -41.92 7.18
N HIS A 739 -15.10 -40.63 6.82
CA HIS A 739 -16.27 -39.78 6.64
C HIS A 739 -16.74 -39.69 5.18
N LYS A 740 -16.02 -40.34 4.26
CA LYS A 740 -16.21 -40.28 2.80
C LYS A 740 -16.29 -38.84 2.31
N CYS A 741 -15.29 -38.05 2.70
CA CYS A 741 -15.19 -36.65 2.30
C CYS A 741 -15.17 -36.55 0.77
N THR A 742 -16.00 -35.69 0.20
CA THR A 742 -16.16 -35.54 -1.25
C THR A 742 -15.22 -34.49 -1.85
N ALA A 743 -14.67 -33.62 -1.00
CA ALA A 743 -13.72 -32.60 -1.39
C ALA A 743 -12.53 -32.50 -0.41
N LEU A 744 -11.37 -32.09 -0.92
CA LEU A 744 -10.17 -31.80 -0.13
C LEU A 744 -9.59 -30.45 -0.55
N TYR A 745 -9.29 -29.59 0.43
CA TYR A 745 -8.50 -28.38 0.21
C TYR A 745 -7.06 -28.57 0.67
N GLY A 746 -6.12 -27.88 0.02
CA GLY A 746 -4.72 -27.95 0.43
C GLY A 746 -3.76 -27.21 -0.48
N THR A 747 -2.49 -27.19 -0.08
CA THR A 747 -1.37 -26.78 -0.93
C THR A 747 -0.83 -28.00 -1.68
N PRO A 748 -0.12 -27.81 -2.81
CA PRO A 748 0.57 -28.91 -3.51
C PRO A 748 1.41 -29.82 -2.59
N THR A 749 2.13 -29.25 -1.62
CA THR A 749 2.92 -30.02 -0.64
C THR A 749 2.04 -30.91 0.24
N MET A 750 0.91 -30.39 0.74
CA MET A 750 -0.03 -31.18 1.53
C MET A 750 -0.57 -32.37 0.73
N PHE A 751 -0.91 -32.16 -0.55
CA PHE A 751 -1.38 -33.24 -1.42
C PHE A 751 -0.33 -34.32 -1.67
N VAL A 752 0.95 -33.94 -1.87
CA VAL A 752 2.06 -34.91 -1.99
C VAL A 752 2.12 -35.80 -0.75
N ASP A 753 2.11 -35.21 0.45
CA ASP A 753 2.24 -35.96 1.69
C ASP A 753 1.04 -36.89 1.93
N VAL A 754 -0.18 -36.41 1.63
CA VAL A 754 -1.41 -37.21 1.73
C VAL A 754 -1.40 -38.38 0.75
N LEU A 755 -1.00 -38.16 -0.50
CA LEU A 755 -0.90 -39.22 -1.50
C LEU A 755 0.14 -40.28 -1.11
N ASN A 756 1.32 -39.85 -0.68
CA ASN A 756 2.38 -40.76 -0.25
C ASN A 756 1.92 -41.61 0.93
N HIS A 757 1.32 -40.98 1.94
CA HIS A 757 0.82 -41.69 3.11
C HIS A 757 -0.30 -42.67 2.75
N ALA A 758 -1.26 -42.26 1.92
CA ALA A 758 -2.36 -43.12 1.49
C ALA A 758 -1.86 -44.33 0.68
N LYS A 759 -0.86 -44.15 -0.19
CA LYS A 759 -0.23 -45.24 -0.95
C LYS A 759 0.49 -46.24 -0.04
N ILE A 760 1.30 -45.75 0.91
CA ILE A 760 2.05 -46.60 1.84
C ILE A 760 1.09 -47.43 2.71
N ASN A 761 0.01 -46.82 3.18
CA ASN A 761 -0.92 -47.44 4.14
C ASN A 761 -2.18 -48.02 3.49
N LYS A 762 -2.26 -48.03 2.15
CA LYS A 762 -3.39 -48.55 1.36
C LYS A 762 -4.75 -47.95 1.79
N LEU A 763 -4.79 -46.65 2.08
CA LEU A 763 -6.01 -45.93 2.45
C LEU A 763 -6.79 -45.51 1.21
N ASP A 764 -8.12 -45.66 1.25
CA ASP A 764 -9.03 -45.23 0.19
C ASP A 764 -9.39 -43.74 0.33
N ILE A 765 -8.79 -42.92 -0.55
CA ILE A 765 -9.07 -41.49 -0.67
C ILE A 765 -9.91 -41.13 -1.90
N SER A 766 -10.42 -42.12 -2.64
CA SER A 766 -11.10 -41.92 -3.94
C SER A 766 -12.45 -41.18 -3.84
N SER A 767 -13.02 -41.12 -2.63
CA SER A 767 -14.23 -40.34 -2.36
C SER A 767 -14.02 -38.83 -2.55
N ALA A 768 -12.81 -38.32 -2.32
CA ALA A 768 -12.47 -36.90 -2.41
C ALA A 768 -12.19 -36.44 -3.84
N LYS A 769 -13.21 -36.48 -4.70
CA LYS A 769 -13.08 -36.19 -6.14
C LYS A 769 -12.75 -34.72 -6.45
N LYS A 770 -13.31 -33.79 -5.68
CA LYS A 770 -13.25 -32.33 -5.92
C LYS A 770 -12.30 -31.63 -4.96
N GLY A 771 -12.02 -30.36 -5.22
CA GLY A 771 -11.36 -29.51 -4.24
C GLY A 771 -10.64 -28.32 -4.84
N VAL A 772 -10.03 -27.54 -3.97
CA VAL A 772 -9.26 -26.35 -4.34
C VAL A 772 -7.82 -26.58 -3.92
N ILE A 773 -6.91 -26.35 -4.88
CA ILE A 773 -5.46 -26.37 -4.65
C ILE A 773 -4.92 -24.96 -4.85
N GLY A 774 -4.17 -24.47 -3.88
CA GLY A 774 -3.74 -23.07 -3.91
C GLY A 774 -2.57 -22.79 -2.98
N GLY A 775 -2.11 -21.53 -3.02
CA GLY A 775 -0.97 -21.06 -2.23
C GLY A 775 0.39 -21.21 -2.91
N SER A 776 0.54 -22.17 -3.83
CA SER A 776 1.68 -22.29 -4.75
C SER A 776 1.25 -23.01 -6.04
N PRO A 777 2.03 -22.90 -7.14
CA PRO A 777 1.74 -23.61 -8.39
C PRO A 777 1.72 -25.13 -8.20
N CYS A 778 0.74 -25.80 -8.80
CA CYS A 778 0.64 -27.26 -8.78
C CYS A 778 1.51 -27.87 -9.89
N PRO A 779 2.49 -28.74 -9.58
CA PRO A 779 3.24 -29.47 -10.60
C PRO A 779 2.33 -30.40 -11.42
N ILE A 780 2.56 -30.48 -12.74
CA ILE A 780 1.81 -31.38 -13.63
C ILE A 780 1.92 -32.84 -13.17
N THR A 781 3.11 -33.25 -12.71
CA THR A 781 3.36 -34.61 -12.19
C THR A 781 2.50 -34.92 -10.96
N LEU A 782 2.34 -33.95 -10.05
CA LEU A 782 1.45 -34.09 -8.91
C LEU A 782 -0.01 -34.18 -9.37
N CYS A 783 -0.42 -33.36 -10.35
CA CYS A 783 -1.78 -33.43 -10.90
C CYS A 783 -2.10 -34.82 -11.48
N GLN A 784 -1.17 -35.43 -12.22
CA GLN A 784 -1.33 -36.79 -12.74
C GLN A 784 -1.57 -37.79 -11.60
N GLN A 785 -0.75 -37.73 -10.55
CA GLN A 785 -0.89 -38.61 -9.38
C GLN A 785 -2.22 -38.42 -8.63
N LEU A 786 -2.73 -37.18 -8.58
CA LEU A 786 -4.02 -36.86 -7.97
C LEU A 786 -5.18 -37.42 -8.79
N VAL A 787 -5.11 -37.29 -10.12
CA VAL A 787 -6.08 -37.88 -11.06
C VAL A 787 -6.11 -39.40 -10.94
N GLU A 788 -4.94 -40.04 -10.89
CA GLU A 788 -4.80 -41.49 -10.67
C GLU A 788 -5.40 -41.94 -9.33
N ALA A 789 -5.32 -41.09 -8.29
CA ALA A 789 -5.94 -41.32 -6.99
C ALA A 789 -7.46 -41.03 -6.95
N GLY A 790 -8.07 -40.63 -8.07
CA GLY A 790 -9.50 -40.34 -8.19
C GLY A 790 -9.91 -38.88 -7.96
N MET A 791 -8.95 -37.98 -7.71
CA MET A 791 -9.20 -36.55 -7.48
C MET A 791 -9.24 -35.77 -8.80
N THR A 792 -10.21 -36.08 -9.66
CA THR A 792 -10.29 -35.58 -11.05
C THR A 792 -10.78 -34.13 -11.18
N GLU A 793 -11.37 -33.56 -10.13
CA GLU A 793 -12.05 -32.26 -10.17
C GLU A 793 -11.36 -31.20 -9.29
N LEU A 794 -10.06 -31.38 -9.00
CA LEU A 794 -9.26 -30.37 -8.29
C LEU A 794 -9.02 -29.13 -9.15
N CYS A 795 -9.23 -27.95 -8.58
CA CYS A 795 -9.10 -26.68 -9.27
C CYS A 795 -8.03 -25.78 -8.63
N PRO A 796 -6.99 -25.41 -9.39
CA PRO A 796 -6.10 -24.33 -9.00
C PRO A 796 -6.87 -23.03 -8.78
N CYS A 797 -6.51 -22.31 -7.72
CA CYS A 797 -6.98 -20.95 -7.47
C CYS A 797 -5.82 -20.01 -7.19
N TYR A 798 -6.02 -18.72 -7.46
CA TYR A 798 -5.11 -17.67 -7.05
C TYR A 798 -5.85 -16.55 -6.32
N GLY A 799 -5.16 -15.98 -5.34
CA GLY A 799 -5.69 -15.03 -4.40
C GLY A 799 -4.68 -14.62 -3.34
N THR A 800 -4.96 -13.51 -2.66
CA THR A 800 -4.19 -12.98 -1.55
C THR A 800 -5.13 -12.60 -0.42
N THR A 801 -4.59 -12.36 0.76
CA THR A 801 -5.36 -11.86 1.90
C THR A 801 -6.07 -10.55 1.57
N GLU A 802 -5.39 -9.66 0.85
CA GLU A 802 -5.93 -8.38 0.38
C GLU A 802 -7.06 -8.52 -0.64
N MET A 803 -7.29 -9.71 -1.20
CA MET A 803 -8.40 -10.00 -2.09
C MET A 803 -9.50 -10.81 -1.39
N SER A 804 -9.54 -10.76 -0.04
CA SER A 804 -10.35 -11.59 0.86
C SER A 804 -9.96 -13.07 0.84
N SER A 805 -9.75 -13.65 -0.35
CA SER A 805 -9.20 -15.00 -0.56
C SER A 805 -8.89 -15.20 -2.06
N ALA A 806 -9.45 -16.22 -2.70
CA ALA A 806 -9.33 -16.47 -4.14
C ALA A 806 -10.08 -15.41 -4.97
N VAL A 807 -9.44 -14.94 -6.05
CA VAL A 807 -10.03 -14.07 -7.09
C VAL A 807 -10.01 -14.71 -8.46
N THR A 808 -9.22 -15.77 -8.67
CA THR A 808 -9.30 -16.62 -9.85
C THR A 808 -9.50 -18.07 -9.45
N LEU A 809 -10.18 -18.82 -10.30
CA LEU A 809 -10.43 -20.25 -10.11
C LEU A 809 -10.48 -20.97 -11.46
N ALA A 810 -9.82 -22.13 -11.54
CA ALA A 810 -9.93 -23.02 -12.69
C ALA A 810 -11.32 -23.67 -12.74
N ARG A 811 -11.79 -24.05 -13.94
CA ARG A 811 -13.13 -24.64 -14.10
C ARG A 811 -13.03 -26.15 -14.00
N TYR A 812 -13.68 -26.78 -13.03
CA TYR A 812 -13.52 -28.23 -12.80
C TYR A 812 -13.89 -29.13 -13.98
N GLN A 813 -14.64 -28.61 -14.97
CA GLN A 813 -15.01 -29.33 -16.19
C GLN A 813 -13.90 -29.40 -17.25
N ASP A 814 -12.87 -28.54 -17.14
CA ASP A 814 -11.73 -28.54 -18.06
C ASP A 814 -10.81 -29.75 -17.77
N ASP A 815 -9.95 -30.10 -18.72
CA ASP A 815 -8.98 -31.18 -18.52
C ASP A 815 -8.06 -30.91 -17.31
N PRO A 816 -7.86 -31.87 -16.37
CA PRO A 816 -7.04 -31.65 -15.17
C PRO A 816 -5.63 -31.15 -15.47
N LEU A 817 -4.98 -31.68 -16.50
CA LEU A 817 -3.59 -31.36 -16.83
C LEU A 817 -3.48 -29.99 -17.50
N GLU A 818 -4.50 -29.58 -18.25
CA GLU A 818 -4.58 -28.21 -18.78
C GLU A 818 -4.88 -27.18 -17.69
N ARG A 819 -5.73 -27.52 -16.71
CA ARG A 819 -6.07 -26.63 -15.58
C ARG A 819 -4.87 -26.23 -14.75
N VAL A 820 -4.00 -27.17 -14.40
CA VAL A 820 -2.84 -26.92 -13.51
C VAL A 820 -1.73 -26.09 -14.13
N LYS A 821 -1.77 -25.84 -15.45
CA LYS A 821 -0.83 -24.94 -16.14
C LYS A 821 -1.10 -23.46 -15.85
N ASN A 822 -2.26 -23.14 -15.28
CA ASN A 822 -2.70 -21.78 -15.00
C ASN A 822 -3.45 -21.73 -13.64
N VAL A 823 -3.85 -20.54 -13.22
CA VAL A 823 -4.64 -20.32 -11.98
C VAL A 823 -6.11 -20.03 -12.27
N GLY A 824 -6.55 -20.37 -13.48
CA GLY A 824 -7.92 -20.24 -13.94
C GLY A 824 -8.31 -18.83 -14.34
N TYR A 825 -9.60 -18.55 -14.19
CA TYR A 825 -10.26 -17.35 -14.69
C TYR A 825 -10.69 -16.47 -13.52
N VAL A 826 -10.76 -15.16 -13.74
CA VAL A 826 -11.27 -14.24 -12.72
C VAL A 826 -12.70 -14.61 -12.30
N LEU A 827 -13.00 -14.52 -11.02
CA LEU A 827 -14.33 -14.77 -10.47
C LEU A 827 -15.36 -13.80 -11.08
N PRO A 828 -16.65 -14.18 -11.09
CA PRO A 828 -17.75 -13.28 -11.43
C PRO A 828 -17.67 -11.90 -10.77
N HIS A 829 -18.21 -10.88 -11.44
CA HIS A 829 -18.26 -9.48 -10.97
C HIS A 829 -16.90 -8.87 -10.64
N SER A 830 -15.84 -9.42 -11.22
CA SER A 830 -14.47 -9.00 -10.96
C SER A 830 -13.73 -8.75 -12.26
N GLU A 831 -12.75 -7.86 -12.17
CA GLU A 831 -11.89 -7.45 -13.27
C GLU A 831 -10.45 -7.81 -12.95
N ILE A 832 -9.73 -8.27 -13.97
CA ILE A 832 -8.30 -8.56 -13.88
C ILE A 832 -7.60 -8.01 -15.12
N ALA A 833 -6.43 -7.42 -14.91
CA ALA A 833 -5.57 -6.90 -15.96
C ALA A 833 -4.12 -7.34 -15.75
N ILE A 834 -3.37 -7.50 -16.85
CA ILE A 834 -1.91 -7.60 -16.80
C ILE A 834 -1.35 -6.26 -17.26
N MET A 835 -0.58 -5.60 -16.40
CA MET A 835 -0.14 -4.22 -16.54
C MET A 835 1.38 -4.12 -16.72
N ASP A 836 1.82 -3.20 -17.58
CA ASP A 836 3.24 -2.83 -17.68
C ASP A 836 3.66 -1.89 -16.53
N ASN A 837 4.95 -1.56 -16.47
CA ASN A 837 5.51 -0.64 -15.47
C ASN A 837 5.01 0.81 -15.59
N ARG A 838 4.21 1.15 -16.61
CA ARG A 838 3.57 2.46 -16.79
C ARG A 838 2.07 2.39 -16.47
N GLY A 839 1.57 1.28 -15.93
CA GLY A 839 0.16 1.08 -15.60
C GLY A 839 -0.73 0.89 -16.83
N ARG A 840 -0.19 0.43 -17.96
CA ARG A 840 -0.96 0.16 -19.18
C ARG A 840 -1.18 -1.33 -19.35
N VAL A 841 -2.39 -1.71 -19.76
CA VAL A 841 -2.69 -3.12 -20.08
C VAL A 841 -1.77 -3.57 -21.20
N VAL A 842 -1.14 -4.74 -21.06
CA VAL A 842 -0.33 -5.36 -22.11
C VAL A 842 -1.16 -6.32 -22.98
N PRO A 843 -0.74 -6.64 -24.21
CA PRO A 843 -1.35 -7.71 -24.99
C PRO A 843 -1.35 -9.08 -24.29
N ARG A 844 -2.27 -9.97 -24.65
CA ARG A 844 -2.31 -11.37 -24.18
C ARG A 844 -1.03 -12.11 -24.59
N GLY A 845 -0.59 -12.99 -23.71
CA GLY A 845 0.70 -13.66 -23.78
C GLY A 845 1.91 -12.80 -23.39
N GLU A 846 1.75 -11.49 -23.20
CA GLU A 846 2.82 -10.63 -22.69
C GLU A 846 2.80 -10.55 -21.17
N GLN A 847 4.01 -10.46 -20.59
CA GLN A 847 4.19 -10.50 -19.15
C GLN A 847 4.06 -9.10 -18.54
N GLY A 848 3.44 -9.04 -17.36
CA GLY A 848 3.28 -7.82 -16.58
C GLY A 848 2.82 -8.12 -15.16
N GLU A 849 2.55 -7.08 -14.39
CA GLU A 849 1.99 -7.20 -13.05
C GLU A 849 0.49 -7.49 -13.12
N ILE A 850 0.00 -8.40 -12.28
CA ILE A 850 -1.42 -8.72 -12.18
C ILE A 850 -2.09 -7.64 -11.33
N TRP A 851 -3.03 -6.90 -11.92
CA TRP A 851 -3.87 -5.95 -11.22
C TRP A 851 -5.30 -6.46 -11.16
N VAL A 852 -5.96 -6.26 -10.03
CA VAL A 852 -7.31 -6.80 -9.77
C VAL A 852 -8.23 -5.70 -9.26
N ARG A 853 -9.44 -5.63 -9.80
CA ARG A 853 -10.53 -4.81 -9.26
C ARG A 853 -11.73 -5.72 -9.02
N SER A 854 -12.02 -6.00 -7.76
CA SER A 854 -13.07 -6.95 -7.37
C SER A 854 -13.77 -6.53 -6.08
N PHE A 855 -14.95 -7.12 -5.83
CA PHE A 855 -15.63 -7.01 -4.54
C PHE A 855 -14.81 -7.54 -3.36
N GLY A 856 -13.80 -8.39 -3.64
CA GLY A 856 -12.97 -9.06 -2.65
C GLY A 856 -11.79 -8.20 -2.20
N VAL A 857 -11.46 -7.12 -2.90
CA VAL A 857 -10.36 -6.23 -2.52
C VAL A 857 -10.61 -5.64 -1.12
N MET A 858 -9.58 -5.70 -0.28
CA MET A 858 -9.59 -5.23 1.09
C MET A 858 -9.94 -3.75 1.16
N ARG A 859 -10.41 -3.32 2.33
CA ARG A 859 -10.75 -1.92 2.54
C ARG A 859 -9.51 -1.02 2.65
N HIS A 860 -8.50 -1.49 3.38
CA HIS A 860 -7.22 -0.82 3.60
C HIS A 860 -6.29 -1.70 4.45
N TYR A 861 -5.02 -1.32 4.52
CA TYR A 861 -4.15 -1.70 5.64
C TYR A 861 -4.46 -0.83 6.86
N TYR A 862 -4.70 -1.47 8.01
CA TYR A 862 -5.15 -0.80 9.24
C TYR A 862 -4.10 0.22 9.71
N ASP A 863 -4.55 1.47 9.86
CA ASP A 863 -3.71 2.61 10.28
C ASP A 863 -2.46 2.82 9.38
N GLU A 864 -2.58 2.48 8.10
CA GLU A 864 -1.50 2.63 7.10
C GLU A 864 -2.05 3.18 5.76
N PRO A 865 -2.55 4.43 5.73
CA PRO A 865 -3.10 5.03 4.51
C PRO A 865 -2.07 5.12 3.38
N GLY A 866 -0.80 5.38 3.70
CA GLY A 866 0.28 5.44 2.70
C GLY A 866 0.55 4.09 2.04
N GLU A 867 0.56 2.99 2.81
CA GLU A 867 0.72 1.65 2.25
C GLU A 867 -0.53 1.20 1.49
N THR A 868 -1.70 1.64 1.93
CA THR A 868 -2.96 1.41 1.22
C THR A 868 -2.96 2.08 -0.15
N ALA A 869 -2.58 3.36 -0.24
CA ALA A 869 -2.51 4.11 -1.49
C ALA A 869 -1.46 3.57 -2.48
N LYS A 870 -0.41 2.90 -1.98
CA LYS A 870 0.56 2.19 -2.83
C LYS A 870 0.02 0.88 -3.38
N ALA A 871 -0.86 0.21 -2.63
CA ALA A 871 -1.40 -1.09 -2.99
C ALA A 871 -2.71 -1.00 -3.79
N ILE A 872 -3.50 0.05 -3.59
CA ILE A 872 -4.78 0.28 -4.24
C ILE A 872 -4.73 1.66 -4.91
N SER A 873 -4.81 1.69 -6.24
CA SER A 873 -4.84 2.92 -7.02
C SER A 873 -6.15 3.70 -6.84
N GLU A 874 -6.17 4.97 -7.26
CA GLU A 874 -7.37 5.83 -7.20
C GLU A 874 -8.56 5.25 -7.99
N ASP A 875 -8.31 4.54 -9.09
CA ASP A 875 -9.33 3.84 -9.88
C ASP A 875 -9.64 2.41 -9.38
N ARG A 876 -9.20 2.11 -8.16
CA ARG A 876 -9.47 0.90 -7.36
C ARG A 876 -8.86 -0.38 -7.92
N TRP A 877 -7.77 -0.29 -8.66
CA TRP A 877 -6.95 -1.46 -8.95
C TRP A 877 -6.09 -1.80 -7.74
N TYR A 878 -6.21 -3.03 -7.27
CA TYR A 878 -5.28 -3.62 -6.33
C TYR A 878 -4.09 -4.19 -7.10
N HIS A 879 -2.89 -3.74 -6.74
CA HIS A 879 -1.62 -4.18 -7.30
C HIS A 879 -1.16 -5.40 -6.50
N THR A 880 -1.14 -6.58 -7.12
CA THR A 880 -0.89 -7.81 -6.36
C THR A 880 0.58 -8.00 -6.00
N GLY A 881 1.50 -7.33 -6.70
CA GLY A 881 2.94 -7.61 -6.64
C GLY A 881 3.34 -8.96 -7.26
N ASP A 882 2.41 -9.67 -7.88
CA ASP A 882 2.65 -10.93 -8.59
C ASP A 882 2.70 -10.68 -10.10
N MET A 883 3.67 -11.30 -10.76
CA MET A 883 3.89 -11.20 -12.20
C MET A 883 3.24 -12.38 -12.91
N GLY A 884 2.67 -12.11 -14.08
CA GLY A 884 2.01 -13.13 -14.87
C GLY A 884 1.71 -12.67 -16.29
N TYR A 885 1.01 -13.52 -17.02
CA TYR A 885 0.45 -13.21 -18.32
C TYR A 885 -0.94 -13.84 -18.45
N MET A 886 -1.70 -13.37 -19.43
CA MET A 886 -3.05 -13.87 -19.71
C MET A 886 -3.04 -14.66 -21.01
N ASN A 887 -3.60 -15.87 -20.97
CA ASN A 887 -3.82 -16.72 -22.14
C ASN A 887 -4.92 -16.14 -23.04
N ASP A 888 -4.97 -16.60 -24.30
CA ASP A 888 -5.97 -16.15 -25.28
C ASP A 888 -7.42 -16.41 -24.86
N ASP A 889 -7.67 -17.37 -23.96
CA ASP A 889 -8.98 -17.67 -23.40
C ASP A 889 -9.32 -16.85 -22.13
N GLY A 890 -8.38 -16.04 -21.64
CA GLY A 890 -8.53 -15.22 -20.44
C GLY A 890 -8.08 -15.91 -19.15
N ALA A 891 -7.56 -17.15 -19.22
CA ALA A 891 -6.94 -17.78 -18.06
C ALA A 891 -5.62 -17.07 -17.69
N VAL A 892 -5.34 -16.94 -16.40
CA VAL A 892 -4.16 -16.23 -15.90
C VAL A 892 -3.08 -17.23 -15.49
N VAL A 893 -1.84 -16.95 -15.86
CA VAL A 893 -0.66 -17.73 -15.46
C VAL A 893 0.22 -16.88 -14.56
N ILE A 894 0.59 -17.43 -13.40
CA ILE A 894 1.53 -16.78 -12.48
C ILE A 894 2.95 -17.17 -12.88
N SER A 895 3.78 -16.19 -13.21
CA SER A 895 5.18 -16.38 -13.60
C SER A 895 6.14 -16.22 -12.43
N GLY A 896 5.76 -15.49 -11.37
CA GLY A 896 6.58 -15.29 -10.18
C GLY A 896 6.13 -14.07 -9.38
N ARG A 897 6.89 -13.68 -8.36
CA ARG A 897 6.67 -12.41 -7.66
C ARG A 897 7.58 -11.33 -8.20
N LEU A 898 7.07 -10.11 -8.31
CA LEU A 898 7.86 -8.94 -8.75
C LEU A 898 9.15 -8.79 -7.93
N ARG A 899 9.09 -9.11 -6.63
CA ARG A 899 10.19 -8.96 -5.68
C ARG A 899 11.07 -10.20 -5.48
N GLU A 900 10.66 -11.32 -6.05
CA GLU A 900 11.50 -12.53 -6.12
C GLU A 900 12.19 -12.63 -7.50
N MET A 901 11.95 -11.67 -8.38
CA MET A 901 12.60 -11.60 -9.68
C MET A 901 14.11 -11.41 -9.48
N ILE A 902 14.88 -12.32 -10.07
CA ILE A 902 16.34 -12.25 -10.07
C ILE A 902 16.74 -11.40 -11.27
N ILE A 903 17.47 -10.32 -11.03
CA ILE A 903 17.98 -9.45 -12.08
C ILE A 903 19.46 -9.79 -12.31
N ARG A 904 19.72 -10.57 -13.37
CA ARG A 904 21.06 -11.04 -13.72
C ARG A 904 21.53 -10.39 -15.02
N GLY A 905 22.46 -9.45 -14.93
CA GLY A 905 23.04 -8.81 -16.12
C GLY A 905 22.04 -8.06 -17.00
N GLY A 906 20.93 -7.58 -16.41
CA GLY A 906 19.83 -6.95 -17.13
C GLY A 906 18.71 -7.90 -17.58
N GLU A 907 18.87 -9.21 -17.39
CA GLU A 907 17.83 -10.20 -17.64
C GLU A 907 16.95 -10.42 -16.41
N ASN A 908 15.63 -10.39 -16.62
CA ASN A 908 14.64 -10.65 -15.59
C ASN A 908 14.34 -12.15 -15.54
N ILE A 909 14.84 -12.81 -14.50
CA ILE A 909 14.68 -14.24 -14.29
C ILE A 909 13.63 -14.46 -13.21
N TYR A 910 12.62 -15.26 -13.53
CA TYR A 910 11.56 -15.60 -12.58
C TYR A 910 11.84 -16.98 -11.97
N PRO A 911 12.10 -17.07 -10.66
CA PRO A 911 12.46 -18.32 -10.00
C PRO A 911 11.47 -19.47 -10.25
N ALA A 912 10.17 -19.18 -10.26
CA ALA A 912 9.12 -20.20 -10.41
C ALA A 912 9.23 -20.96 -11.74
N GLU A 913 9.72 -20.32 -12.81
CA GLU A 913 9.94 -20.96 -14.10
C GLU A 913 11.03 -22.06 -13.99
N ILE A 914 12.11 -21.75 -13.28
CA ILE A 914 13.24 -22.68 -13.07
C ILE A 914 12.82 -23.78 -12.10
N GLU A 915 12.11 -23.44 -11.02
CA GLU A 915 11.56 -24.41 -10.06
C GLU A 915 10.66 -25.44 -10.77
N GLN A 916 9.68 -24.98 -11.55
CA GLN A 916 8.79 -25.84 -12.34
C GLN A 916 9.55 -26.72 -13.33
N PHE A 917 10.61 -26.21 -13.93
CA PHE A 917 11.45 -27.00 -14.82
C PHE A 917 12.23 -28.09 -14.07
N LEU A 918 12.84 -27.75 -12.93
CA LEU A 918 13.59 -28.69 -12.08
C LEU A 918 12.68 -29.77 -11.50
N PHE A 919 11.43 -29.46 -11.18
CA PHE A 919 10.43 -30.46 -10.74
C PHE A 919 10.16 -31.59 -11.75
N LYS A 920 10.55 -31.43 -13.02
CA LYS A 920 10.45 -32.48 -14.04
C LYS A 920 11.53 -33.55 -13.89
N HIS A 921 12.59 -33.31 -13.11
CA HIS A 921 13.65 -34.29 -12.90
C HIS A 921 13.17 -35.39 -11.92
N PRO A 922 13.30 -36.68 -12.26
CA PRO A 922 12.74 -37.77 -11.46
C PRO A 922 13.28 -37.81 -10.02
N SER A 923 14.58 -37.58 -9.84
CA SER A 923 15.23 -37.62 -8.51
C SER A 923 14.98 -36.38 -7.63
N ILE A 924 14.35 -35.32 -8.15
CA ILE A 924 14.07 -34.09 -7.39
C ILE A 924 12.70 -34.20 -6.71
N LEU A 925 12.68 -34.00 -5.40
CA LEU A 925 11.46 -33.92 -4.58
C LEU A 925 10.96 -32.47 -4.51
N ASN A 926 11.84 -31.53 -4.15
CA ASN A 926 11.56 -30.09 -4.13
C ASN A 926 12.73 -29.30 -4.72
N ALA A 927 12.43 -28.20 -5.41
CA ALA A 927 13.42 -27.22 -5.84
C ALA A 927 12.92 -25.81 -5.50
N TYR A 928 13.82 -24.98 -4.96
CA TYR A 928 13.56 -23.57 -4.64
C TYR A 928 14.67 -22.72 -5.21
N VAL A 929 14.31 -21.65 -5.91
CA VAL A 929 15.27 -20.80 -6.63
C VAL A 929 15.26 -19.39 -6.05
N VAL A 930 16.46 -18.86 -5.81
CA VAL A 930 16.72 -17.52 -5.24
C VAL A 930 17.86 -16.82 -5.97
N GLY A 931 17.85 -15.50 -5.94
CA GLY A 931 18.94 -14.66 -6.44
C GLY A 931 20.00 -14.49 -5.35
N ILE A 932 21.26 -14.71 -5.70
CA ILE A 932 22.40 -14.49 -4.80
C ILE A 932 23.23 -13.35 -5.35
N PRO A 933 23.60 -12.33 -4.55
CA PRO A 933 24.39 -11.21 -5.02
C PRO A 933 25.67 -11.65 -5.75
N ASP A 934 25.96 -10.94 -6.83
CA ASP A 934 27.13 -11.16 -7.68
C ASP A 934 27.73 -9.84 -8.13
N GLU A 935 29.05 -9.67 -7.99
CA GLU A 935 29.73 -8.41 -8.28
C GLU A 935 29.62 -8.00 -9.75
N ARG A 936 29.57 -8.97 -10.66
CA ARG A 936 29.56 -8.71 -12.11
C ARG A 936 28.15 -8.58 -12.65
N TRP A 937 27.26 -9.46 -12.22
CA TRP A 937 25.93 -9.60 -12.81
C TRP A 937 24.80 -8.99 -11.97
N GLY A 938 25.11 -8.44 -10.79
CA GLY A 938 24.13 -7.99 -9.82
C GLY A 938 23.64 -9.18 -8.98
N GLU A 939 22.99 -10.14 -9.62
CA GLU A 939 22.57 -11.40 -9.01
C GLU A 939 22.92 -12.62 -9.89
N GLU A 940 23.17 -13.76 -9.24
CA GLU A 940 23.32 -15.08 -9.85
C GLU A 940 22.23 -16.04 -9.34
N VAL A 941 21.84 -17.00 -10.17
CA VAL A 941 20.77 -17.95 -9.85
C VAL A 941 21.29 -19.06 -8.93
N CYS A 942 20.64 -19.27 -7.79
CA CYS A 942 20.90 -20.41 -6.89
C CYS A 942 19.67 -21.29 -6.76
N ALA A 943 19.84 -22.61 -6.96
CA ALA A 943 18.80 -23.62 -6.76
C ALA A 943 19.11 -24.45 -5.50
N VAL A 944 18.17 -24.47 -4.55
CA VAL A 944 18.19 -25.35 -3.38
C VAL A 944 17.28 -26.54 -3.66
N ILE A 945 17.85 -27.74 -3.65
CA ILE A 945 17.21 -28.97 -4.11
C ILE A 945 17.13 -29.97 -2.96
N ARG A 946 15.93 -30.53 -2.76
CA ARG A 946 15.70 -31.71 -1.93
C ARG A 946 15.51 -32.91 -2.85
N LEU A 947 16.27 -33.97 -2.63
CA LEU A 947 16.18 -35.22 -3.38
C LEU A 947 15.08 -36.13 -2.84
N ARG A 948 14.56 -37.02 -3.68
CA ARG A 948 13.71 -38.13 -3.24
C ARG A 948 14.55 -39.18 -2.51
N GLU A 949 13.99 -39.78 -1.47
CA GLU A 949 14.65 -40.87 -0.76
C GLU A 949 14.82 -42.10 -1.66
N GLY A 950 15.99 -42.75 -1.61
CA GLY A 950 16.29 -43.97 -2.36
C GLY A 950 16.68 -43.77 -3.83
N GLU A 951 16.65 -42.54 -4.35
CA GLU A 951 17.10 -42.21 -5.71
C GLU A 951 18.62 -42.00 -5.79
N LYS A 952 19.17 -42.10 -7.01
CA LYS A 952 20.61 -41.84 -7.22
C LYS A 952 20.98 -40.42 -6.80
N PRO A 953 22.11 -40.22 -6.09
CA PRO A 953 22.59 -38.89 -5.74
C PRO A 953 22.88 -38.09 -7.02
N LEU A 954 22.36 -36.86 -7.08
CA LEU A 954 22.65 -35.91 -8.14
C LEU A 954 23.84 -35.03 -7.74
N SER A 955 24.73 -34.75 -8.69
CA SER A 955 25.73 -33.69 -8.56
C SER A 955 25.19 -32.34 -9.05
N GLU A 956 25.86 -31.26 -8.68
CA GLU A 956 25.57 -29.92 -9.22
C GLU A 956 25.67 -29.90 -10.75
N GLN A 957 26.65 -30.62 -11.30
CA GLN A 957 26.87 -30.68 -12.75
C GLN A 957 25.71 -31.41 -13.45
N ASP A 958 25.16 -32.47 -12.85
CA ASP A 958 24.00 -33.19 -13.40
C ASP A 958 22.77 -32.28 -13.52
N VAL A 959 22.54 -31.42 -12.51
CA VAL A 959 21.44 -30.45 -12.52
C VAL A 959 21.65 -29.38 -13.60
N LYS A 960 22.88 -28.87 -13.74
CA LYS A 960 23.23 -27.90 -14.79
C LYS A 960 23.08 -28.51 -16.19
N ASP A 961 23.51 -29.75 -16.37
CA ASP A 961 23.39 -30.48 -17.65
C ASP A 961 21.93 -30.82 -17.96
N PHE A 962 21.11 -31.10 -16.95
CA PHE A 962 19.67 -31.27 -17.13
C PHE A 962 19.00 -29.99 -17.66
N CYS A 963 19.49 -28.82 -17.24
CA CYS A 963 19.00 -27.51 -17.70
C CYS A 963 19.56 -27.10 -19.07
N ARG A 964 20.83 -27.43 -19.35
CA ARG A 964 21.54 -26.99 -20.56
C ARG A 964 20.82 -27.47 -21.83
N GLY A 965 20.59 -26.54 -22.77
CA GLY A 965 19.91 -26.81 -24.03
C GLY A 965 18.39 -26.98 -23.93
N LYS A 966 17.81 -26.95 -22.71
CA LYS A 966 16.36 -27.04 -22.47
C LYS A 966 15.74 -25.76 -21.92
N ILE A 967 16.53 -24.96 -21.18
CA ILE A 967 16.19 -23.59 -20.79
C ILE A 967 17.28 -22.62 -21.23
N SER A 968 16.96 -21.31 -21.30
CA SER A 968 17.92 -20.28 -21.70
C SER A 968 19.14 -20.28 -20.76
N HIS A 969 20.33 -20.08 -21.33
CA HIS A 969 21.62 -20.19 -20.62
C HIS A 969 21.69 -19.33 -19.35
N TYR A 970 21.10 -18.13 -19.35
CA TYR A 970 21.07 -17.23 -18.19
C TYR A 970 20.12 -17.68 -17.07
N LYS A 971 19.23 -18.66 -17.31
CA LYS A 971 18.33 -19.27 -16.31
C LYS A 971 18.92 -20.53 -15.66
N VAL A 972 20.03 -21.05 -16.19
CA VAL A 972 20.70 -22.22 -15.62
C VAL A 972 21.28 -21.83 -14.25
N PRO A 973 20.94 -22.53 -13.15
CA PRO A 973 21.47 -22.19 -11.84
C PRO A 973 23.00 -22.22 -11.83
N GLN A 974 23.62 -21.12 -11.40
CA GLN A 974 25.07 -21.05 -11.21
C GLN A 974 25.49 -21.80 -9.95
N TYR A 975 24.64 -21.79 -8.92
CA TYR A 975 24.82 -22.54 -7.68
C TYR A 975 23.71 -23.57 -7.51
N VAL A 976 24.08 -24.78 -7.08
CA VAL A 976 23.12 -25.84 -6.73
C VAL A 976 23.46 -26.37 -5.34
N LEU A 977 22.52 -26.26 -4.41
CA LEU A 977 22.68 -26.70 -3.02
C LEU A 977 21.72 -27.85 -2.73
N PHE A 978 22.24 -29.03 -2.41
CA PHE A 978 21.42 -30.14 -1.95
C PHE A 978 21.22 -30.05 -0.45
N LYS A 979 19.98 -29.81 -0.02
CA LYS A 979 19.64 -29.55 1.39
C LYS A 979 18.38 -30.28 1.80
N ASP A 980 18.32 -30.64 3.08
CA ASP A 980 17.12 -31.22 3.69
C ASP A 980 16.09 -30.15 4.07
N GLU A 981 14.97 -30.60 4.63
CA GLU A 981 13.86 -29.73 5.02
C GLU A 981 14.21 -28.73 6.12
N SER A 982 15.18 -29.03 6.99
CA SER A 982 15.58 -28.16 8.10
C SER A 982 16.26 -26.87 7.65
N PHE A 983 16.91 -26.91 6.48
CA PHE A 983 17.56 -25.76 5.86
C PHE A 983 16.56 -24.79 5.20
N ILE A 984 15.35 -25.26 4.89
CA ILE A 984 14.39 -24.54 4.05
C ILE A 984 13.38 -23.82 4.95
N PRO A 985 13.47 -22.48 5.09
CA PRO A 985 12.59 -21.76 5.99
C PRO A 985 11.18 -21.71 5.39
N MET A 986 10.22 -22.32 6.07
CA MET A 986 8.82 -22.36 5.65
C MET A 986 7.95 -21.42 6.49
N THR A 987 6.91 -20.85 5.89
CA THR A 987 5.80 -20.25 6.61
C THR A 987 4.94 -21.36 7.22
N PRO A 988 4.11 -21.05 8.23
CA PRO A 988 3.21 -22.05 8.79
C PRO A 988 2.14 -22.53 7.80
N SER A 989 1.90 -21.81 6.70
CA SER A 989 1.04 -22.24 5.58
C SER A 989 1.76 -23.15 4.56
N GLY A 990 3.01 -23.55 4.82
CA GLY A 990 3.81 -24.41 3.93
C GLY A 990 4.41 -23.71 2.71
N LYS A 991 4.57 -22.37 2.73
CA LYS A 991 5.25 -21.61 1.67
C LYS A 991 6.69 -21.32 2.05
N VAL A 992 7.65 -21.37 1.13
CA VAL A 992 9.05 -20.99 1.42
C VAL A 992 9.18 -19.49 1.67
N ARG A 993 9.93 -19.11 2.71
CA ARG A 993 10.36 -17.73 2.98
C ARG A 993 11.66 -17.45 2.23
N LYS A 994 11.57 -17.16 0.92
CA LYS A 994 12.73 -17.01 0.03
C LYS A 994 13.75 -15.97 0.47
N PHE A 995 13.35 -14.90 1.14
CA PHE A 995 14.28 -13.92 1.73
C PHE A 995 15.24 -14.59 2.73
N MET A 996 14.72 -15.35 3.69
CA MET A 996 15.56 -16.07 4.66
C MET A 996 16.33 -17.21 3.99
N LEU A 997 15.73 -17.87 2.99
CA LEU A 997 16.46 -18.88 2.21
C LEU A 997 17.66 -18.25 1.48
N THR A 998 17.50 -17.03 0.95
CA THR A 998 18.56 -16.26 0.31
C THR A 998 19.68 -15.96 1.29
N GLU A 999 19.37 -15.50 2.51
CA GLU A 999 20.37 -15.30 3.56
C GLU A 999 21.10 -16.59 3.93
N SER A 1000 20.38 -17.71 4.11
CA SER A 1000 20.99 -19.02 4.38
C SER A 1000 21.90 -19.47 3.23
N CYS A 1001 21.48 -19.29 1.98
CA CYS A 1001 22.29 -19.59 0.80
C CYS A 1001 23.53 -18.69 0.72
N ARG A 1002 23.42 -17.39 1.04
CA ARG A 1002 24.57 -16.47 1.07
C ARG A 1002 25.63 -16.91 2.07
N LYS A 1003 25.20 -17.28 3.28
CA LYS A 1003 26.08 -17.82 4.33
C LYS A 1003 26.76 -19.11 3.89
N GLU A 1004 25.98 -20.05 3.36
CA GLU A 1004 26.49 -21.34 2.86
C GLU A 1004 27.51 -21.17 1.73
N LEU A 1005 27.29 -20.21 0.83
CA LEU A 1005 28.16 -19.92 -0.31
C LEU A 1005 29.32 -18.96 0.03
N GLY A 1006 29.45 -18.50 1.28
CA GLY A 1006 30.50 -17.57 1.71
C GLY A 1006 30.38 -16.16 1.10
N LYS A 1007 29.17 -15.73 0.71
CA LYS A 1007 28.87 -14.44 0.06
C LYS A 1007 28.29 -13.39 1.03
N ASP A 1008 28.78 -13.35 2.27
CA ASP A 1008 28.33 -12.43 3.34
C ASP A 1008 28.87 -11.01 3.23
N LYS A 1009 29.81 -10.73 2.32
CA LYS A 1009 30.27 -9.35 2.09
C LYS A 1009 29.14 -8.56 1.41
N LYS A 1010 28.64 -7.53 2.11
CA LYS A 1010 27.78 -6.48 1.54
C LYS A 1010 28.39 -6.01 0.22
N SER A 1011 27.65 -6.07 -0.88
CA SER A 1011 28.01 -5.27 -2.05
C SER A 1011 27.89 -3.80 -1.63
N ALA A 1012 28.77 -2.94 -2.14
CA ALA A 1012 28.89 -1.54 -1.74
C ALA A 1012 27.71 -0.64 -2.19
N PHE A 1013 26.50 -1.19 -2.36
CA PHE A 1013 25.33 -0.52 -2.90
C PHE A 1013 24.04 -0.67 -2.05
N ASP A 1014 24.15 -1.13 -0.80
CA ASP A 1014 23.04 -1.08 0.19
C ASP A 1014 23.16 0.14 1.11
#